data_AF-A0A6P9BGB0-F1
#
_entry.id   AF-A0A6P9BGB0-F1
#
_cell.length_a   1.000
_cell.length_b   1.000
_cell.length_c   1.000
_cell.angle_alpha   90.00
_cell.angle_beta   90.00
_cell.angle_gamma   90.00
#
_symmetry.space_group_name_H-M   'P 1'
#
loop_
_entity.id
_entity.type
_entity.pdbx_description
1 polymer ?
#
loop_
_entity_poly.entity_id
_entity_poly.type
_entity_poly.pdbx_seq_one_letter_code
_entity_poly.pdbx_strand_id
1 'polypeptide(L)'
;MTAIKHALQRDIFTPNDERLLSIVNVCKAGKKKRNCFLCATVTTERPVQVKVIKVKKSDKGDFYKRQIAWELRDLTVVDAKDAIKESSEFDLHFEKVYKWVASSIAEKNIFISCIWKLNQRYIRKKIDFINVSSQLLEELPKVTEESVPSGENQNVAGADEEAVDEYQELNAREEQDIEIMMEGCEYAISNAEAFADKLSRELQVLDGANIQSIMASEKQVNILMKLLDEALKEVDQIELKLSSYEDMLRSVKEQMDQISESNHLIHLSNTNNLKLLSEIEFLVNHMDLAKGHIKALQEGDLSSSRGIESCTNAADALLQCMNVALQPGHELLHAVNQQQQRFGDLRELFARRLASHLNNVFVQQGHDQSSTLAQHSAELTLPNHHPFHRDLLRYAKLMEWLKNTDYGKYEGLTKNYMDYLSRLYDREIKDFFEVAKIKMTGATKEGKKFGLHGSSGKLTGSTSSLNKLSVQSSGSRRSQSSSLLDMGNMSASDLDVADRTKFDKIFEQVLSELEPLCLAEQDFISKFFKLQQHLSIPGTPVSDTEETDGGTLTRPHNIGGLQSAYSENHMIRQMMIKIFRCVEPELNNLIALGDKIDSFNSLYMLVKMSHHVWTAQNVDPTSFLSTTLGNVLVTVKRNFDKCISNQIKQMEDVKISKKSKVGILPFVAEFEEFAALAESIFRNAERRGDLDKAYLKLIRAVFANVEKVANESQKTPRDVVMMENFHHIFATLSRLKISCLEAEKKEAKQQYTDYLQSYVIYSLGQPLEKLNHFFEGVEARVAQGVREEEVSYQLAFSKQELRKVIKEYPGKEVKKGLDNLYRKVDKHLCEEENLLQVVWHSMQDEFIRQYKHFEGLIARCYPGSGITMEFTIQDILDYFSSIAQSH
;
A
#
# COMPACT_ATOMS: atom_id res chain seq x y z
N MET A 1 44.06 7.14 20.94
CA MET A 1 43.72 6.59 22.28
C MET A 1 43.40 7.66 23.32
N THR A 2 44.15 8.77 23.41
CA THR A 2 43.94 9.82 24.44
C THR A 2 42.54 10.43 24.42
N ALA A 3 41.99 10.78 23.25
CA ALA A 3 40.62 11.28 23.11
C ALA A 3 39.56 10.25 23.59
N ILE A 4 39.77 8.96 23.29
CA ILE A 4 38.90 7.86 23.75
C ILE A 4 39.01 7.68 25.26
N LYS A 5 40.22 7.79 25.85
CA LYS A 5 40.44 7.75 27.30
C LYS A 5 39.69 8.88 28.01
N HIS A 6 39.73 10.11 27.48
CA HIS A 6 38.98 11.24 28.05
C HIS A 6 37.46 11.07 27.92
N ALA A 7 36.98 10.59 26.77
CA ALA A 7 35.56 10.30 26.57
C ALA A 7 35.07 9.22 27.55
N LEU A 8 35.81 8.10 27.68
CA LEU A 8 35.45 7.03 28.60
C LEU A 8 35.55 7.47 30.07
N GLN A 9 36.57 8.26 30.45
CA GLN A 9 36.65 8.84 31.78
C GLN A 9 35.41 9.67 32.08
N ARG A 10 35.04 10.61 31.20
CA ARG A 10 33.91 11.52 31.43
C ARG A 10 32.56 10.80 31.40
N ASP A 11 32.34 9.94 30.41
CA ASP A 11 31.02 9.42 30.10
C ASP A 11 30.69 8.12 30.86
N ILE A 12 31.72 7.37 31.31
CA ILE A 12 31.53 6.08 31.99
C ILE A 12 32.08 6.07 33.42
N PHE A 13 33.29 6.57 33.66
CA PHE A 13 33.99 6.35 34.94
C PHE A 13 33.76 7.45 35.97
N THR A 14 33.69 8.72 35.55
CA THR A 14 33.40 9.88 36.42
C THR A 14 32.02 9.81 37.08
N PRO A 15 30.94 9.35 36.40
CA PRO A 15 29.63 9.18 37.05
C PRO A 15 29.57 8.04 38.07
N ASN A 16 30.60 7.20 38.17
CA ASN A 16 30.68 6.08 39.11
C ASN A 16 31.84 6.26 40.11
N ASP A 17 32.36 7.49 40.27
CA ASP A 17 33.46 7.81 41.19
C ASP A 17 34.72 6.93 40.97
N GLU A 18 35.00 6.63 39.70
CA GLU A 18 36.14 5.82 39.28
C GLU A 18 37.10 6.62 38.38
N ARG A 19 38.40 6.48 38.63
CA ARG A 19 39.48 7.06 37.84
C ARG A 19 40.11 6.00 36.93
N LEU A 20 40.09 6.24 35.63
CA LEU A 20 40.69 5.42 34.58
C LEU A 20 42.19 5.65 34.48
N LEU A 21 42.97 4.63 34.81
CA LEU A 21 44.43 4.69 34.81
C LEU A 21 45.02 4.24 33.47
N SER A 22 44.56 3.10 32.96
CA SER A 22 45.04 2.53 31.69
C SER A 22 43.90 1.95 30.85
N ILE A 23 44.09 1.96 29.54
CA ILE A 23 43.14 1.45 28.56
C ILE A 23 43.90 0.70 27.45
N VAL A 24 43.38 -0.46 27.06
CA VAL A 24 43.88 -1.24 25.93
C VAL A 24 42.73 -1.67 25.03
N ASN A 25 42.91 -1.53 23.72
CA ASN A 25 41.94 -2.01 22.72
C ASN A 25 42.27 -3.46 22.36
N VAL A 26 41.31 -4.37 22.55
CA VAL A 26 41.50 -5.81 22.43
C VAL A 26 40.38 -6.50 21.67
N CYS A 27 40.73 -7.60 21.02
CA CYS A 27 39.81 -8.60 20.50
C CYS A 27 39.90 -9.89 21.31
N LYS A 28 38.80 -10.64 21.40
CA LYS A 28 38.84 -11.99 21.97
C LYS A 28 39.54 -12.93 20.99
N ALA A 29 40.55 -13.69 21.45
CA ALA A 29 41.30 -14.61 20.61
C ALA A 29 40.37 -15.58 19.85
N GLY A 30 40.55 -15.69 18.52
CA GLY A 30 39.75 -16.58 17.65
C GLY A 30 38.46 -16.01 17.05
N LYS A 31 38.02 -14.78 17.36
CA LYS A 31 36.83 -14.14 16.74
C LYS A 31 37.17 -12.83 16.02
N LYS A 32 37.16 -12.83 14.69
CA LYS A 32 37.72 -11.76 13.83
C LYS A 32 36.97 -10.42 13.73
N LYS A 33 35.90 -10.12 14.50
CA LYS A 33 35.04 -8.97 14.15
C LYS A 33 34.41 -8.10 15.25
N ARG A 34 34.84 -8.13 16.52
CA ARG A 34 34.33 -7.13 17.51
C ARG A 34 35.41 -6.65 18.48
N ASN A 35 35.95 -5.45 18.22
CA ASN A 35 36.88 -4.74 19.10
C ASN A 35 36.17 -4.30 20.40
N CYS A 36 36.85 -4.42 21.53
CA CYS A 36 36.39 -3.94 22.83
C CYS A 36 37.57 -3.35 23.62
N PHE A 37 37.28 -2.52 24.62
CA PHE A 37 38.30 -1.89 25.44
C PHE A 37 38.34 -2.54 26.82
N LEU A 38 39.54 -2.85 27.31
CA LEU A 38 39.78 -3.16 28.72
C LEU A 38 40.33 -1.92 29.41
N CYS A 39 39.74 -1.59 30.55
CA CYS A 39 39.99 -0.36 31.30
C CYS A 39 40.37 -0.73 32.73
N ALA A 40 41.53 -0.29 33.22
CA ALA A 40 41.93 -0.46 34.62
C ALA A 40 41.58 0.82 35.40
N THR A 41 40.76 0.69 36.43
CA THR A 41 40.19 1.81 37.19
C THR A 41 40.41 1.66 38.69
N VAL A 42 40.43 2.79 39.40
CA VAL A 42 40.45 2.86 40.87
C VAL A 42 39.31 3.75 41.35
N THR A 43 38.65 3.39 42.44
CA THR A 43 37.61 4.24 43.05
C THR A 43 38.24 5.45 43.75
N THR A 44 37.55 6.59 43.77
CA THR A 44 37.97 7.82 44.47
C THR A 44 37.61 7.79 45.96
N GLU A 45 36.65 6.97 46.36
CA GLU A 45 36.27 6.75 47.76
C GLU A 45 37.18 5.74 48.48
N ARG A 46 37.37 5.91 49.80
CA ARG A 46 38.14 5.00 50.65
C ARG A 46 37.20 3.96 51.31
N PRO A 47 37.52 2.65 51.29
CA PRO A 47 38.75 2.03 50.82
C PRO A 47 38.86 1.95 49.28
N VAL A 48 40.06 2.19 48.75
CA VAL A 48 40.32 2.19 47.29
C VAL A 48 40.13 0.79 46.73
N GLN A 49 39.16 0.64 45.83
CA GLN A 49 38.91 -0.60 45.08
C GLN A 49 39.51 -0.48 43.68
N VAL A 50 40.22 -1.53 43.25
CA VAL A 50 40.80 -1.61 41.91
C VAL A 50 40.01 -2.59 41.05
N LYS A 51 39.56 -2.15 39.87
CA LYS A 51 38.74 -2.94 38.95
C LYS A 51 39.32 -2.94 37.54
N VAL A 52 39.10 -4.04 36.82
CA VAL A 52 39.33 -4.15 35.37
C VAL A 52 37.97 -4.27 34.69
N ILE A 53 37.63 -3.31 33.85
CA ILE A 53 36.30 -3.17 33.25
C ILE A 53 36.40 -3.31 31.73
N LYS A 54 35.57 -4.20 31.17
CA LYS A 54 35.38 -4.36 29.74
C LYS A 54 34.30 -3.42 29.24
N VAL A 55 34.65 -2.57 28.28
CA VAL A 55 33.76 -1.59 27.65
C VAL A 55 33.63 -1.89 26.16
N LYS A 56 32.42 -1.75 25.62
CA LYS A 56 32.15 -1.94 24.19
C LYS A 56 31.32 -0.80 23.63
N LYS A 57 31.61 -0.39 22.38
CA LYS A 57 30.80 0.57 21.65
C LYS A 57 29.45 -0.05 21.26
N SER A 58 28.37 0.70 21.41
CA SER A 58 27.00 0.26 21.05
C SER A 58 26.85 0.15 19.53
N ASP A 59 26.03 -0.79 19.05
CA ASP A 59 25.75 -0.98 17.61
C ASP A 59 24.71 0.07 17.09
N LYS A 60 24.05 0.84 17.99
CA LYS A 60 23.00 1.83 17.66
C LYS A 60 23.35 3.27 18.10
N GLY A 61 24.61 3.70 17.93
CA GLY A 61 25.06 5.07 18.20
C GLY A 61 26.48 5.15 18.76
N ASP A 62 27.01 6.37 18.92
CA ASP A 62 28.40 6.65 19.35
C ASP A 62 28.65 6.55 20.86
N PHE A 63 27.83 5.77 21.58
CA PHE A 63 27.95 5.63 23.03
C PHE A 63 28.66 4.32 23.43
N TYR A 64 29.45 4.38 24.49
CA TYR A 64 30.15 3.24 25.07
C TYR A 64 29.41 2.70 26.28
N LYS A 65 29.34 1.36 26.42
CA LYS A 65 28.65 0.69 27.53
C LYS A 65 29.57 -0.26 28.28
N ARG A 66 29.51 -0.23 29.62
CA ARG A 66 30.16 -1.21 30.50
C ARG A 66 29.53 -2.58 30.26
N GLN A 67 30.34 -3.60 29.96
CA GLN A 67 29.86 -4.95 29.69
C GLN A 67 30.10 -5.87 30.89
N ILE A 68 31.32 -5.89 31.41
CA ILE A 68 31.74 -6.76 32.53
C ILE A 68 32.75 -5.98 33.38
N ALA A 69 32.69 -6.12 34.70
CA ALA A 69 33.67 -5.57 35.63
C ALA A 69 34.23 -6.71 36.50
N TRP A 70 35.56 -6.78 36.61
CA TRP A 70 36.28 -7.72 37.46
C TRP A 70 37.02 -6.96 38.54
N GLU A 71 36.98 -7.45 39.78
CA GLU A 71 37.84 -6.91 40.84
C GLU A 71 39.27 -7.43 40.64
N LEU A 72 40.27 -6.56 40.78
CA LEU A 72 41.66 -6.95 40.52
C LEU A 72 42.18 -7.98 41.54
N ARG A 73 41.58 -8.07 42.74
CA ARG A 73 41.89 -9.08 43.77
C ARG A 73 41.58 -10.52 43.35
N ASP A 74 40.69 -10.69 42.36
CA ASP A 74 40.27 -11.99 41.83
C ASP A 74 41.17 -12.46 40.68
N LEU A 75 42.07 -11.60 40.19
CA LEU A 75 43.08 -11.96 39.19
C LEU A 75 44.16 -12.80 39.86
N THR A 76 44.46 -13.97 39.30
CA THR A 76 45.47 -14.90 39.82
C THR A 76 46.74 -14.89 38.97
N VAL A 77 46.58 -14.88 37.64
CA VAL A 77 47.69 -14.97 36.69
C VAL A 77 47.50 -13.99 35.52
N VAL A 78 48.59 -13.34 35.12
CA VAL A 78 48.71 -12.56 33.88
C VAL A 78 49.78 -13.24 33.01
N ASP A 79 49.37 -13.84 31.88
CA ASP A 79 50.27 -14.53 30.95
C ASP A 79 50.44 -13.70 29.67
N ALA A 80 51.64 -13.18 29.41
CA ALA A 80 51.95 -12.42 28.19
C ALA A 80 52.43 -13.27 27.01
N LYS A 81 52.28 -14.60 27.11
CA LYS A 81 52.57 -15.65 26.13
C LYS A 81 54.04 -15.93 25.82
N ASP A 82 54.84 -14.90 25.56
CA ASP A 82 56.25 -15.05 25.23
C ASP A 82 57.03 -13.82 25.73
N ALA A 83 58.05 -14.06 26.56
CA ALA A 83 58.86 -13.02 27.19
C ALA A 83 59.95 -12.46 26.26
N ILE A 84 60.30 -13.18 25.19
CA ILE A 84 61.42 -12.84 24.29
C ILE A 84 60.89 -12.37 22.94
N LYS A 85 59.88 -13.06 22.39
CA LYS A 85 59.25 -12.69 21.12
C LYS A 85 57.96 -11.94 21.38
N GLU A 86 58.00 -10.61 21.31
CA GLU A 86 56.85 -9.77 21.60
C GLU A 86 55.63 -10.12 20.72
N SER A 87 54.59 -10.66 21.35
CA SER A 87 53.30 -10.93 20.72
C SER A 87 52.24 -9.92 21.17
N SER A 88 51.20 -9.70 20.36
CA SER A 88 50.06 -8.88 20.77
C SER A 88 49.05 -9.64 21.65
N GLU A 89 49.29 -10.91 21.95
CA GLU A 89 48.37 -11.77 22.71
C GLU A 89 48.73 -11.80 24.21
N PHE A 90 47.72 -11.89 25.06
CA PHE A 90 47.86 -12.08 26.50
C PHE A 90 46.59 -12.67 27.12
N ASP A 91 46.75 -13.42 28.20
CA ASP A 91 45.66 -14.06 28.93
C ASP A 91 45.56 -13.50 30.35
N LEU A 92 44.31 -13.24 30.78
CA LEU A 92 43.98 -12.85 32.16
C LEU A 92 43.21 -13.96 32.83
N HIS A 93 43.74 -14.47 33.94
CA HIS A 93 43.18 -15.59 34.68
C HIS A 93 42.44 -15.07 35.91
N PHE A 94 41.11 -15.00 35.80
CA PHE A 94 40.22 -14.83 36.95
C PHE A 94 39.65 -16.22 37.30
N GLU A 95 38.35 -16.34 37.58
CA GLU A 95 37.65 -17.64 37.69
C GLU A 95 37.68 -18.43 36.36
N LYS A 96 37.71 -17.72 35.22
CA LYS A 96 37.85 -18.27 33.87
C LYS A 96 39.03 -17.60 33.16
N VAL A 97 39.69 -18.32 32.26
CA VAL A 97 40.79 -17.78 31.44
C VAL A 97 40.24 -16.96 30.29
N TYR A 98 40.57 -15.67 30.26
CA TYR A 98 40.19 -14.75 29.19
C TYR A 98 41.39 -14.45 28.29
N LYS A 99 41.31 -14.96 27.05
CA LYS A 99 42.35 -14.78 26.03
C LYS A 99 42.10 -13.55 25.16
N TRP A 100 43.06 -12.63 25.13
CA TRP A 100 42.95 -11.33 24.47
C TRP A 100 44.07 -11.10 23.46
N VAL A 101 43.75 -10.37 22.40
CA VAL A 101 44.69 -9.89 21.40
C VAL A 101 44.59 -8.37 21.36
N ALA A 102 45.64 -7.67 21.78
CA ALA A 102 45.74 -6.21 21.74
C ALA A 102 45.93 -5.70 20.30
N SER A 103 45.47 -4.49 20.02
CA SER A 103 45.73 -3.81 18.74
C SER A 103 47.19 -3.40 18.54
N SER A 104 47.94 -3.23 19.63
CA SER A 104 49.36 -2.88 19.61
C SER A 104 50.09 -3.49 20.79
N ILE A 105 51.33 -3.95 20.54
CA ILE A 105 52.23 -4.49 21.57
C ILE A 105 52.55 -3.42 22.62
N ALA A 106 52.77 -2.16 22.20
CA ALA A 106 53.04 -1.06 23.12
C ALA A 106 51.84 -0.81 24.07
N GLU A 107 50.61 -0.88 23.57
CA GLU A 107 49.41 -0.71 24.40
C GLU A 107 49.23 -1.89 25.37
N LYS A 108 49.54 -3.12 24.93
CA LYS A 108 49.57 -4.32 25.79
C LYS A 108 50.55 -4.13 26.95
N ASN A 109 51.78 -3.72 26.64
CA ASN A 109 52.86 -3.57 27.60
C ASN A 109 52.56 -2.48 28.64
N ILE A 110 52.01 -1.34 28.21
CA ILE A 110 51.56 -0.25 29.11
C ILE A 110 50.43 -0.73 30.02
N PHE A 111 49.49 -1.52 29.50
CA PHE A 111 48.38 -2.05 30.28
C PHE A 111 48.83 -3.07 31.33
N ILE A 112 49.72 -4.02 30.97
CA ILE A 112 50.26 -5.01 31.90
C ILE A 112 51.11 -4.34 33.00
N SER A 113 51.96 -3.36 32.65
CA SER A 113 52.75 -2.60 33.63
C SER A 113 51.84 -1.82 34.59
N CYS A 114 50.73 -1.26 34.11
CA CYS A 114 49.75 -0.61 34.97
C CYS A 114 49.07 -1.59 35.94
N ILE A 115 48.73 -2.81 35.50
CA ILE A 115 48.16 -3.84 36.37
C ILE A 115 49.17 -4.26 37.46
N TRP A 116 50.44 -4.43 37.09
CA TRP A 116 51.49 -4.76 38.06
C TRP A 116 51.68 -3.66 39.12
N LYS A 117 51.76 -2.39 38.70
CA LYS A 117 51.85 -1.23 39.64
C LYS A 117 50.64 -1.15 40.57
N LEU A 118 49.44 -1.44 40.06
CA LEU A 118 48.22 -1.48 40.87
C LEU A 118 48.20 -2.63 41.86
N ASN A 119 48.74 -3.80 41.48
CA ASN A 119 48.90 -4.92 42.38
C ASN A 119 49.83 -4.54 43.54
N GLN A 120 51.02 -4.02 43.25
CA GLN A 120 51.99 -3.63 44.30
C GLN A 120 51.45 -2.57 45.26
N ARG A 121 50.68 -1.60 44.73
CA ARG A 121 50.24 -0.44 45.51
C ARG A 121 48.99 -0.70 46.36
N TYR A 122 48.06 -1.53 45.91
CA TYR A 122 46.73 -1.64 46.55
C TYR A 122 46.32 -3.07 46.94
N ILE A 123 47.01 -4.11 46.45
CA ILE A 123 46.61 -5.50 46.65
C ILE A 123 47.78 -6.28 47.26
N ARG A 124 47.66 -6.67 48.53
CA ARG A 124 48.68 -7.46 49.24
C ARG A 124 48.75 -8.94 48.82
N LYS A 125 48.04 -9.33 47.76
CA LYS A 125 48.00 -10.69 47.19
C LYS A 125 48.95 -10.75 45.98
N LYS A 126 49.77 -11.79 45.90
CA LYS A 126 50.73 -11.97 44.80
C LYS A 126 50.00 -12.51 43.56
N ILE A 127 49.87 -11.68 42.53
CA ILE A 127 49.40 -12.09 41.20
C ILE A 127 50.65 -12.58 40.44
N ASP A 128 50.57 -13.73 39.81
CA ASP A 128 51.70 -14.30 39.07
C ASP A 128 51.76 -13.73 37.65
N PHE A 129 52.88 -13.12 37.28
CA PHE A 129 53.14 -12.60 35.95
C PHE A 129 54.03 -13.60 35.20
N ILE A 130 53.46 -14.29 34.21
CA ILE A 130 54.11 -15.38 33.47
C ILE A 130 54.41 -14.91 32.05
N ASN A 131 55.58 -15.26 31.52
CA ASN A 131 56.04 -14.88 30.17
C ASN A 131 56.03 -13.37 29.89
N VAL A 132 56.17 -12.54 30.92
CA VAL A 132 56.27 -11.08 30.81
C VAL A 132 57.75 -10.69 30.80
N SER A 133 58.16 -9.81 29.87
CA SER A 133 59.53 -9.30 29.80
C SER A 133 59.92 -8.60 31.12
N SER A 134 61.10 -8.91 31.65
CA SER A 134 61.61 -8.35 32.92
C SER A 134 61.70 -6.82 32.88
N GLN A 135 61.91 -6.22 31.71
CA GLN A 135 61.93 -4.77 31.52
C GLN A 135 60.59 -4.08 31.81
N LEU A 136 59.47 -4.81 31.76
CA LEU A 136 58.14 -4.28 32.12
C LEU A 136 57.87 -4.37 33.64
N LEU A 137 58.67 -5.19 34.32
CA LEU A 137 58.58 -5.51 35.75
C LEU A 137 59.76 -4.90 36.55
N GLU A 138 60.71 -4.25 35.88
CA GLU A 138 61.85 -3.56 36.49
C GLU A 138 61.50 -2.11 36.86
N GLU A 139 61.78 -1.76 38.11
CA GLU A 139 61.95 -0.38 38.53
C GLU A 139 63.36 0.10 38.12
N LEU A 140 63.45 1.27 37.47
CA LEU A 140 64.67 2.08 37.53
C LEU A 140 64.79 2.70 38.95
N PRO A 141 66.02 2.94 39.44
CA PRO A 141 66.49 2.42 40.72
C PRO A 141 66.14 3.28 41.94
N LYS A 142 66.11 2.60 43.09
CA LYS A 142 66.29 3.20 44.42
C LYS A 142 67.71 3.80 44.52
N VAL A 143 67.79 5.10 44.80
CA VAL A 143 68.75 5.57 45.80
C VAL A 143 67.96 5.63 47.11
N THR A 144 68.37 4.72 47.99
CA THR A 144 68.10 4.61 49.43
C THR A 144 68.08 5.98 50.10
N GLU A 145 66.98 6.32 50.75
CA GLU A 145 66.90 6.38 52.22
C GLU A 145 67.94 7.32 52.85
N GLU A 146 67.65 8.63 52.79
CA GLU A 146 67.76 9.47 53.97
C GLU A 146 66.34 9.91 54.34
N SER A 147 65.75 9.15 55.24
CA SER A 147 65.01 9.78 56.32
C SER A 147 65.90 10.85 56.93
N VAL A 148 65.46 12.11 56.87
CA VAL A 148 65.67 13.02 58.00
C VAL A 148 65.10 12.30 59.21
N PRO A 149 65.93 11.89 60.17
CA PRO A 149 65.46 11.69 61.51
C PRO A 149 65.22 13.09 62.06
N SER A 150 63.98 13.41 62.36
CA SER A 150 63.77 14.26 63.53
C SER A 150 64.51 13.57 64.67
N GLY A 151 65.49 14.29 65.22
CA GLY A 151 65.84 14.27 66.63
C GLY A 151 66.14 12.91 67.27
N GLU A 152 67.34 12.87 67.84
CA GLU A 152 67.63 12.15 69.09
C GLU A 152 67.95 10.67 68.91
N ASN A 153 69.25 10.44 68.73
CA ASN A 153 70.05 9.50 69.48
C ASN A 153 69.26 8.52 70.36
N GLN A 154 69.44 7.23 70.08
CA GLN A 154 69.39 6.23 71.13
C GLN A 154 70.38 6.64 72.23
N ASN A 155 69.85 7.21 73.31
CA ASN A 155 70.35 6.87 74.62
C ASN A 155 70.05 5.38 74.82
N VAL A 156 71.01 4.54 74.44
CA VAL A 156 71.15 3.22 75.06
C VAL A 156 71.55 3.49 76.50
N ALA A 157 70.72 2.99 77.41
CA ALA A 157 71.07 2.68 78.79
C ALA A 157 71.76 3.81 79.59
N GLY A 158 70.93 4.69 80.18
CA GLY A 158 71.12 5.00 81.59
C GLY A 158 70.65 3.81 82.41
N ALA A 159 71.38 2.70 82.30
CA ALA A 159 71.45 1.71 83.36
C ALA A 159 72.54 2.24 84.29
N ASP A 160 72.21 2.32 85.57
CA ASP A 160 73.14 2.56 86.65
C ASP A 160 74.42 1.73 86.45
N GLU A 161 75.55 2.41 86.25
CA GLU A 161 76.82 1.96 86.83
C GLU A 161 77.51 3.19 87.42
N GLU A 162 77.25 3.39 88.71
CA GLU A 162 78.27 3.82 89.65
C GLU A 162 79.55 3.01 89.42
N ALA A 163 80.57 3.64 88.83
CA ALA A 163 81.96 3.21 88.88
C ALA A 163 82.80 4.49 88.86
N VAL A 164 82.83 5.21 89.98
CA VAL A 164 83.90 5.13 90.99
C VAL A 164 85.26 5.44 90.34
N ASP A 165 85.79 6.61 90.70
CA ASP A 165 87.21 6.97 90.64
C ASP A 165 88.10 5.75 90.92
N GLU A 166 88.82 5.28 89.90
CA GLU A 166 89.98 4.44 90.16
C GLU A 166 91.18 5.36 90.39
N TYR A 167 91.42 5.62 91.68
CA TYR A 167 92.66 6.17 92.20
C TYR A 167 93.82 5.30 91.70
N GLN A 168 94.62 5.81 90.76
CA GLN A 168 95.79 5.07 90.29
C GLN A 168 96.91 5.20 91.32
N GLU A 169 97.22 4.10 92.00
CA GLU A 169 98.41 3.93 92.84
C GLU A 169 99.68 4.17 92.00
N LEU A 170 100.69 4.83 92.59
CA LEU A 170 101.98 5.16 91.98
C LEU A 170 102.52 3.98 91.16
N ASN A 171 102.93 4.24 89.91
CA ASN A 171 103.42 3.18 89.02
C ASN A 171 104.74 2.62 89.55
N ALA A 172 105.00 1.33 89.37
CA ALA A 172 106.26 0.68 89.82
C ALA A 172 107.53 1.36 89.27
N ARG A 173 107.44 2.07 88.14
CA ARG A 173 108.52 2.94 87.63
C ARG A 173 108.71 4.21 88.43
N GLU A 174 107.64 4.83 88.91
CA GLU A 174 107.69 6.03 89.73
C GLU A 174 108.19 5.70 91.14
N GLU A 175 107.80 4.56 91.69
CA GLU A 175 108.37 4.04 92.94
C GLU A 175 109.87 3.74 92.78
N GLN A 176 110.26 3.10 91.67
CA GLN A 176 111.66 2.78 91.37
C GLN A 176 112.50 4.03 91.05
N ASP A 177 111.94 5.05 90.40
CA ASP A 177 112.62 6.33 90.15
C ASP A 177 112.74 7.16 91.45
N ILE A 178 111.75 7.10 92.36
CA ILE A 178 111.87 7.68 93.70
C ILE A 178 112.94 6.94 94.51
N GLU A 179 113.02 5.61 94.39
CA GLU A 179 114.02 4.78 95.06
C GLU A 179 115.44 5.05 94.52
N ILE A 180 115.60 5.19 93.20
CA ILE A 180 116.88 5.60 92.56
C ILE A 180 117.25 7.04 92.94
N MET A 181 116.28 7.96 93.01
CA MET A 181 116.48 9.33 93.46
C MET A 181 116.88 9.40 94.94
N MET A 182 116.36 8.48 95.77
CA MET A 182 116.76 8.31 97.17
C MET A 182 118.14 7.64 97.33
N GLU A 183 118.51 6.69 96.47
CA GLU A 183 119.84 6.05 96.46
C GLU A 183 120.98 7.01 96.06
N GLY A 184 120.71 8.01 95.20
CA GLY A 184 121.69 9.00 94.74
C GLY A 184 122.06 10.11 95.75
N CYS A 185 121.54 10.07 96.97
CA CYS A 185 121.66 11.14 97.97
C CYS A 185 122.43 10.71 99.23
N GLU A 186 123.75 10.55 99.12
CA GLU A 186 124.68 10.16 100.20
C GLU A 186 124.89 11.21 101.32
N TYR A 187 123.96 12.15 101.53
CA TYR A 187 123.97 13.09 102.66
C TYR A 187 122.63 13.16 103.43
N ALA A 188 121.79 12.12 103.31
CA ALA A 188 120.47 12.06 103.93
C ALA A 188 120.45 12.00 105.47
N ILE A 189 121.59 11.97 106.17
CA ILE A 189 121.64 11.85 107.65
C ILE A 189 122.20 13.12 108.34
N SER A 190 122.58 14.18 107.61
CA SER A 190 123.10 15.39 108.28
C SER A 190 122.64 16.75 107.74
N ASN A 191 121.90 16.84 106.62
CA ASN A 191 121.30 18.14 106.23
C ASN A 191 120.08 17.99 105.31
N ALA A 192 118.88 17.88 105.90
CA ALA A 192 117.61 17.74 105.16
C ALA A 192 117.27 18.97 104.28
N GLU A 193 117.77 20.15 104.64
CA GLU A 193 117.51 21.40 103.91
C GLU A 193 118.19 21.41 102.53
N ALA A 194 119.42 20.89 102.44
CA ALA A 194 120.15 20.79 101.17
C ALA A 194 119.54 19.76 100.20
N PHE A 195 118.90 18.71 100.71
CA PHE A 195 118.20 17.71 99.90
C PHE A 195 116.88 18.26 99.34
N ALA A 196 116.09 18.95 100.18
CA ALA A 196 114.87 19.64 99.73
C ALA A 196 115.17 20.69 98.65
N ASP A 197 116.28 21.42 98.76
CA ASP A 197 116.72 22.39 97.74
C ASP A 197 117.09 21.75 96.40
N LYS A 198 117.72 20.56 96.41
CA LYS A 198 118.06 19.85 95.17
C LYS A 198 116.81 19.32 94.48
N LEU A 199 115.90 18.72 95.23
CA LEU A 199 114.63 18.19 94.72
C LEU A 199 113.72 19.33 94.20
N SER A 200 113.72 20.47 94.90
CA SER A 200 113.04 21.69 94.45
C SER A 200 113.60 22.21 93.11
N ARG A 201 114.93 22.19 92.91
CA ARG A 201 115.52 22.55 91.61
C ARG A 201 115.15 21.56 90.50
N GLU A 202 115.21 20.26 90.76
CA GLU A 202 114.87 19.25 89.75
C GLU A 202 113.38 19.30 89.39
N LEU A 203 112.49 19.50 90.37
CA LEU A 203 111.07 19.77 90.14
C LEU A 203 110.87 21.04 89.30
N GLN A 204 111.60 22.12 89.60
CA GLN A 204 111.49 23.38 88.86
C GLN A 204 111.97 23.25 87.39
N VAL A 205 112.96 22.41 87.12
CA VAL A 205 113.41 22.09 85.75
C VAL A 205 112.36 21.24 85.03
N LEU A 206 111.78 20.24 85.72
CA LEU A 206 110.75 19.39 85.15
C LEU A 206 109.46 20.18 84.85
N ASP A 207 109.03 21.04 85.78
CA ASP A 207 107.94 21.99 85.59
C ASP A 207 108.23 22.91 84.41
N GLY A 208 109.48 23.38 84.26
CA GLY A 208 109.91 24.16 83.09
C GLY A 208 109.78 23.40 81.76
N ALA A 209 110.17 22.12 81.73
CA ALA A 209 110.05 21.27 80.55
C ALA A 209 108.58 20.90 80.23
N ASN A 210 107.77 20.65 81.26
CA ASN A 210 106.36 20.32 81.13
C ASN A 210 105.57 21.55 80.63
N ILE A 211 105.86 22.74 81.17
CA ILE A 211 105.36 24.02 80.65
C ILE A 211 105.74 24.20 79.18
N GLN A 212 106.99 23.91 78.78
CA GLN A 212 107.39 24.02 77.36
C GLN A 212 106.65 23.04 76.43
N SER A 213 106.40 21.80 76.85
CA SER A 213 105.62 20.83 76.06
C SER A 213 104.14 21.22 75.97
N ILE A 214 103.54 21.70 77.06
CA ILE A 214 102.16 22.24 77.06
C ILE A 214 102.07 23.50 76.19
N MET A 215 103.07 24.40 76.25
CA MET A 215 103.13 25.60 75.40
C MET A 215 103.35 25.25 73.91
N ALA A 216 104.04 24.15 73.60
CA ALA A 216 104.23 23.70 72.22
C ALA A 216 102.94 23.07 71.65
N SER A 217 102.22 22.27 72.45
CA SER A 217 100.93 21.69 72.06
C SER A 217 99.83 22.76 72.00
N GLU A 218 99.86 23.78 72.84
CA GLU A 218 98.96 24.94 72.83
C GLU A 218 98.96 25.63 71.45
N LYS A 219 100.12 25.76 70.80
CA LYS A 219 100.21 26.33 69.45
C LYS A 219 99.54 25.45 68.39
N GLN A 220 99.71 24.13 68.46
CA GLN A 220 99.08 23.20 67.52
C GLN A 220 97.56 23.08 67.75
N VAL A 221 97.12 23.03 69.01
CA VAL A 221 95.70 23.05 69.37
C VAL A 221 95.04 24.36 68.92
N ASN A 222 95.71 25.50 69.08
CA ASN A 222 95.21 26.79 68.55
C ASN A 222 95.10 26.82 67.02
N ILE A 223 96.03 26.17 66.29
CA ILE A 223 95.92 26.04 64.83
C ILE A 223 94.74 25.14 64.46
N LEU A 224 94.57 24.02 65.16
CA LEU A 224 93.45 23.11 64.93
C LEU A 224 92.11 23.78 65.24
N MET A 225 91.99 24.49 66.38
CA MET A 225 90.80 25.30 66.71
C MET A 225 90.51 26.32 65.62
N LYS A 226 91.52 27.02 65.10
CA LYS A 226 91.34 27.93 63.96
C LYS A 226 90.83 27.24 62.71
N LEU A 227 91.37 26.08 62.35
CA LEU A 227 90.89 25.31 61.19
C LEU A 227 89.48 24.78 61.40
N LEU A 228 89.11 24.42 62.63
CA LEU A 228 87.76 23.98 62.98
C LEU A 228 86.77 25.14 62.96
N ASP A 229 87.15 26.32 63.45
CA ASP A 229 86.38 27.56 63.32
C ASP A 229 86.21 27.98 61.84
N GLU A 230 87.25 27.79 61.02
CA GLU A 230 87.20 28.06 59.59
C GLU A 230 86.30 27.05 58.86
N ALA A 231 86.37 25.77 59.21
CA ALA A 231 85.47 24.74 58.70
C ALA A 231 84.02 24.97 59.14
N LEU A 232 83.78 25.38 60.40
CA LEU A 232 82.45 25.74 60.89
C LEU A 232 81.90 26.95 60.12
N LYS A 233 82.72 27.98 59.88
CA LYS A 233 82.33 29.11 59.03
C LYS A 233 82.00 28.71 57.60
N GLU A 234 82.72 27.76 57.01
CA GLU A 234 82.40 27.24 55.69
C GLU A 234 81.10 26.42 55.69
N VAL A 235 80.83 25.64 56.75
CA VAL A 235 79.55 24.94 56.93
C VAL A 235 78.39 25.93 57.08
N ASP A 236 78.54 26.98 57.90
CA ASP A 236 77.55 28.05 58.04
C ASP A 236 77.29 28.74 56.69
N GLN A 237 78.34 28.97 55.89
CA GLN A 237 78.19 29.51 54.54
C GLN A 237 77.45 28.55 53.60
N ILE A 238 77.66 27.25 53.72
CA ILE A 238 76.94 26.24 52.93
C ILE A 238 75.48 26.17 53.38
N GLU A 239 75.19 26.22 54.67
CA GLU A 239 73.83 26.23 55.21
C GLU A 239 73.08 27.48 54.76
N LEU A 240 73.72 28.66 54.81
CA LEU A 240 73.17 29.89 54.25
C LEU A 240 72.89 29.78 52.75
N LYS A 241 73.81 29.16 51.99
CA LYS A 241 73.60 28.93 50.55
C LYS A 241 72.45 27.95 50.30
N LEU A 242 72.35 26.86 51.05
CA LEU A 242 71.27 25.89 50.94
C LEU A 242 69.92 26.51 51.28
N SER A 243 69.84 27.27 52.38
CA SER A 243 68.64 28.03 52.75
C SER A 243 68.24 29.01 51.64
N SER A 244 69.20 29.71 51.04
CA SER A 244 68.93 30.60 49.91
C SER A 244 68.39 29.87 48.68
N TYR A 245 68.87 28.65 48.40
CA TYR A 245 68.36 27.82 47.32
C TYR A 245 66.99 27.24 47.62
N GLU A 246 66.71 26.84 48.86
CA GLU A 246 65.37 26.40 49.27
C GLU A 246 64.35 27.51 49.14
N ASP A 247 64.68 28.73 49.57
CA ASP A 247 63.80 29.88 49.42
C ASP A 247 63.57 30.24 47.95
N MET A 248 64.61 30.16 47.12
CA MET A 248 64.47 30.32 45.67
C MET A 248 63.59 29.24 45.05
N LEU A 249 63.76 27.97 45.44
CA LEU A 249 62.93 26.85 44.96
C LEU A 249 61.49 26.97 45.44
N ARG A 250 61.25 27.42 46.67
CA ARG A 250 59.90 27.68 47.21
C ARG A 250 59.22 28.79 46.41
N SER A 251 59.91 29.89 46.15
CA SER A 251 59.41 30.99 45.32
C SER A 251 59.11 30.53 43.88
N VAL A 252 60.00 29.76 43.26
CA VAL A 252 59.78 29.20 41.91
C VAL A 252 58.58 28.25 41.89
N LYS A 253 58.40 27.43 42.94
CA LYS A 253 57.26 26.53 43.05
C LYS A 253 55.94 27.31 43.18
N GLU A 254 55.89 28.32 44.04
CA GLU A 254 54.71 29.19 44.17
C GLU A 254 54.38 29.90 42.86
N GLN A 255 55.39 30.42 42.16
CA GLN A 255 55.21 31.00 40.83
C GLN A 255 54.73 29.96 39.80
N MET A 256 55.28 28.73 39.82
CA MET A 256 54.87 27.66 38.91
C MET A 256 53.45 27.18 39.17
N ASP A 257 53.03 27.09 40.43
CA ASP A 257 51.66 26.74 40.81
C ASP A 257 50.67 27.84 40.37
N GLN A 258 51.02 29.11 40.56
CA GLN A 258 50.23 30.24 40.04
C GLN A 258 50.15 30.23 38.50
N ILE A 259 51.25 29.95 37.80
CA ILE A 259 51.28 29.83 36.34
C ILE A 259 50.47 28.62 35.88
N SER A 260 50.53 27.50 36.60
CA SER A 260 49.75 26.29 36.30
C SER A 260 48.25 26.52 36.45
N GLU A 261 47.83 27.17 37.54
CA GLU A 261 46.43 27.55 37.76
C GLU A 261 45.96 28.55 36.70
N SER A 262 46.77 29.58 36.42
CA SER A 262 46.50 30.55 35.36
C SER A 262 46.36 29.87 33.99
N ASN A 263 47.29 28.98 33.62
CA ASN A 263 47.22 28.20 32.38
C ASN A 263 46.00 27.29 32.35
N HIS A 264 45.63 26.66 33.47
CA HIS A 264 44.42 25.85 33.54
C HIS A 264 43.16 26.68 33.27
N LEU A 265 43.07 27.87 33.88
CA LEU A 265 41.97 28.82 33.62
C LEU A 265 41.97 29.31 32.17
N ILE A 266 43.13 29.58 31.58
CA ILE A 266 43.26 29.94 30.16
C ILE A 266 42.81 28.79 29.26
N HIS A 267 43.22 27.55 29.54
CA HIS A 267 42.79 26.38 28.78
C HIS A 267 41.29 26.12 28.91
N LEU A 268 40.72 26.30 30.10
CA LEU A 268 39.28 26.19 30.33
C LEU A 268 38.53 27.29 29.57
N SER A 269 39.00 28.54 29.65
CA SER A 269 38.46 29.68 28.89
C SER A 269 38.52 29.43 27.38
N ASN A 270 39.67 29.01 26.86
CA ASN A 270 39.83 28.67 25.44
C ASN A 270 38.91 27.52 25.01
N THR A 271 38.79 26.47 25.83
CA THR A 271 37.88 25.36 25.55
C THR A 271 36.42 25.82 25.53
N ASN A 272 36.03 26.69 26.46
CA ASN A 272 34.68 27.26 26.50
C ASN A 272 34.44 28.20 25.32
N ASN A 273 35.41 29.03 24.94
CA ASN A 273 35.33 29.92 23.78
C ASN A 273 35.19 29.13 22.48
N LEU A 274 35.92 28.01 22.32
CA LEU A 274 35.78 27.14 21.14
C LEU A 274 34.40 26.49 21.07
N LYS A 275 33.85 26.02 22.20
CA LYS A 275 32.49 25.48 22.26
C LYS A 275 31.44 26.55 21.96
N LEU A 276 31.61 27.74 22.52
CA LEU A 276 30.71 28.87 22.27
C LEU A 276 30.75 29.27 20.79
N LEU A 277 31.95 29.32 20.19
CA LEU A 277 32.12 29.60 18.77
C LEU A 277 31.40 28.54 17.92
N SER A 278 31.57 27.25 18.21
CA SER A 278 30.86 26.20 17.46
C SER A 278 29.34 26.30 17.59
N GLU A 279 28.82 26.71 18.75
CA GLU A 279 27.38 26.88 18.96
C GLU A 279 26.84 28.11 18.21
N ILE A 280 27.58 29.21 18.21
CA ILE A 280 27.25 30.41 17.44
C ILE A 280 27.30 30.11 15.94
N GLU A 281 28.33 29.42 15.46
CA GLU A 281 28.44 29.00 14.06
C GLU A 281 27.29 28.09 13.65
N PHE A 282 26.87 27.16 14.53
CA PHE A 282 25.69 26.33 14.30
C PHE A 282 24.43 27.18 14.12
N LEU A 283 24.16 28.11 15.04
CA LEU A 283 22.97 28.96 15.00
C LEU A 283 22.96 29.90 13.77
N VAL A 284 24.10 30.53 13.46
CA VAL A 284 24.21 31.45 12.32
C VAL A 284 24.02 30.71 10.99
N ASN A 285 24.62 29.53 10.82
CA ASN A 285 24.52 28.78 9.57
C ASN A 285 23.13 28.18 9.33
N HIS A 286 22.40 27.81 10.38
CA HIS A 286 21.13 27.11 10.26
C HIS A 286 19.90 28.01 10.40
N MET A 287 20.03 29.18 11.04
CA MET A 287 18.91 30.11 11.27
C MET A 287 19.03 31.45 10.51
N ASP A 288 19.91 31.53 9.53
CA ASP A 288 19.92 32.64 8.58
C ASP A 288 19.19 32.28 7.30
N LEU A 289 18.36 33.20 6.81
CA LEU A 289 17.65 33.08 5.54
C LEU A 289 18.08 34.22 4.64
N ALA A 290 18.61 33.88 3.47
CA ALA A 290 19.15 34.88 2.55
C ALA A 290 18.11 35.95 2.21
N LYS A 291 18.55 37.22 2.16
CA LYS A 291 17.69 38.38 1.84
C LYS A 291 16.92 38.22 0.52
N GLY A 292 17.47 37.48 -0.44
CA GLY A 292 16.80 37.13 -1.69
C GLY A 292 15.58 36.23 -1.50
N HIS A 293 15.66 35.24 -0.61
CA HIS A 293 14.53 34.36 -0.27
C HIS A 293 13.44 35.12 0.49
N ILE A 294 13.81 36.02 1.41
CA ILE A 294 12.86 36.88 2.12
C ILE A 294 12.07 37.75 1.13
N LYS A 295 12.75 38.40 0.18
CA LYS A 295 12.09 39.19 -0.87
C LYS A 295 11.20 38.33 -1.79
N ALA A 296 11.65 37.13 -2.15
CA ALA A 296 10.86 36.22 -2.98
C ALA A 296 9.55 35.79 -2.29
N LEU A 297 9.55 35.59 -0.97
CA LEU A 297 8.34 35.26 -0.20
C LEU A 297 7.41 36.47 -0.05
N GLN A 298 7.95 37.67 0.16
CA GLN A 298 7.15 38.88 0.38
C GLN A 298 6.58 39.46 -0.92
N GLU A 299 7.41 39.58 -1.96
CA GLU A 299 7.11 40.34 -3.19
C GLU A 299 7.21 39.52 -4.47
N GLY A 300 7.72 38.28 -4.42
CA GLY A 300 7.96 37.45 -5.61
C GLY A 300 6.69 37.20 -6.44
N ASP A 301 6.77 37.40 -7.75
CA ASP A 301 5.62 37.22 -8.65
C ASP A 301 5.17 35.75 -8.71
N LEU A 302 3.88 35.51 -8.44
CA LEU A 302 3.28 34.18 -8.49
C LEU A 302 2.65 33.85 -9.84
N SER A 303 2.67 34.77 -10.82
CA SER A 303 2.10 34.55 -12.15
C SER A 303 3.14 34.02 -13.17
N SER A 304 4.41 34.40 -13.03
CA SER A 304 5.50 33.94 -13.88
C SER A 304 6.09 32.60 -13.44
N SER A 305 6.43 31.73 -14.40
CA SER A 305 7.07 30.43 -14.13
C SER A 305 8.37 30.56 -13.33
N ARG A 306 9.17 31.59 -13.62
CA ARG A 306 10.44 31.86 -12.91
C ARG A 306 10.19 32.38 -11.49
N GLY A 307 9.10 33.12 -11.29
CA GLY A 307 8.69 33.62 -9.99
C GLY A 307 8.20 32.49 -9.09
N ILE A 308 7.39 31.56 -9.61
CA ILE A 308 6.92 30.36 -8.90
C ILE A 308 8.11 29.50 -8.43
N GLU A 309 9.09 29.25 -9.29
CA GLU A 309 10.30 28.49 -8.93
C GLU A 309 11.11 29.20 -7.83
N SER A 310 11.28 30.52 -7.94
CA SER A 310 11.99 31.33 -6.94
C SER A 310 11.28 31.32 -5.58
N CYS A 311 9.95 31.42 -5.57
CA CYS A 311 9.14 31.31 -4.36
C CYS A 311 9.18 29.90 -3.77
N THR A 312 9.19 28.85 -4.61
CA THR A 312 9.30 27.45 -4.16
C THR A 312 10.64 27.21 -3.45
N ASN A 313 11.75 27.61 -4.08
CA ASN A 313 13.08 27.48 -3.48
C ASN A 313 13.20 28.28 -2.16
N ALA A 314 12.59 29.47 -2.09
CA ALA A 314 12.55 30.27 -0.88
C ALA A 314 11.68 29.66 0.23
N ALA A 315 10.56 29.02 -0.14
CA ALA A 315 9.66 28.34 0.78
C ALA A 315 10.29 27.05 1.35
N ASP A 316 11.02 26.29 0.52
CA ASP A 316 11.79 25.12 0.95
C ASP A 316 12.93 25.52 1.89
N ALA A 317 13.67 26.59 1.57
CA ALA A 317 14.71 27.13 2.44
C ALA A 317 14.14 27.58 3.80
N LEU A 318 12.98 28.27 3.80
CA LEU A 318 12.28 28.65 5.03
C LEU A 318 11.88 27.42 5.85
N LEU A 319 11.35 26.38 5.21
CA LEU A 319 10.96 25.14 5.89
C LEU A 319 12.17 24.41 6.50
N GLN A 320 13.29 24.39 5.79
CA GLN A 320 14.55 23.83 6.29
C GLN A 320 15.04 24.58 7.53
N CYS A 321 15.04 25.91 7.51
CA CYS A 321 15.42 26.74 8.66
C CYS A 321 14.48 26.57 9.86
N MET A 322 13.18 26.37 9.64
CA MET A 322 12.21 26.16 10.72
C MET A 322 12.30 24.77 11.35
N ASN A 323 12.68 23.75 10.58
CA ASN A 323 12.72 22.35 11.04
C ASN A 323 14.09 21.91 11.58
N VAL A 324 15.04 22.85 11.76
CA VAL A 324 16.33 22.56 12.38
C VAL A 324 16.11 22.09 13.81
N ALA A 325 16.63 20.90 14.14
CA ALA A 325 16.57 20.37 15.50
C ALA A 325 17.44 21.24 16.44
N LEU A 326 16.79 22.08 17.24
CA LEU A 326 17.46 22.91 18.24
C LEU A 326 17.97 22.05 19.40
N GLN A 327 19.16 22.37 19.90
CA GLN A 327 19.70 21.74 21.11
C GLN A 327 18.91 22.21 22.36
N PRO A 328 18.79 21.37 23.40
CA PRO A 328 18.16 21.75 24.66
C PRO A 328 18.80 23.03 25.23
N GLY A 329 18.00 24.08 25.42
CA GLY A 329 18.44 25.39 25.92
C GLY A 329 18.49 26.51 24.87
N HIS A 330 18.52 26.21 23.57
CA HIS A 330 18.43 27.22 22.51
C HIS A 330 17.07 27.95 22.50
N GLU A 331 16.01 27.28 22.94
CA GLU A 331 14.68 27.86 23.10
C GLU A 331 14.60 28.94 24.19
N LEU A 332 15.59 29.02 25.10
CA LEU A 332 15.66 30.08 26.12
C LEU A 332 16.33 31.35 25.58
N LEU A 333 16.98 31.29 24.43
CA LEU A 333 17.64 32.45 23.82
C LEU A 333 16.59 33.34 23.13
N HIS A 334 16.54 34.61 23.55
CA HIS A 334 15.59 35.57 22.98
C HIS A 334 15.75 35.75 21.46
N ALA A 335 16.99 35.79 20.97
CA ALA A 335 17.28 35.92 19.54
C ALA A 335 16.75 34.73 18.72
N VAL A 336 16.76 33.51 19.30
CA VAL A 336 16.25 32.31 18.64
C VAL A 336 14.73 32.35 18.54
N ASN A 337 14.05 32.68 19.65
CA ASN A 337 12.60 32.87 19.65
C ASN A 337 12.15 33.98 18.69
N GLN A 338 12.87 35.11 18.66
CA GLN A 338 12.58 36.21 17.76
C GLN A 338 12.72 35.81 16.29
N GLN A 339 13.77 35.05 15.95
CA GLN A 339 13.99 34.58 14.58
C GLN A 339 12.97 33.51 14.16
N GLN A 340 12.62 32.57 15.05
CA GLN A 340 11.55 31.61 14.82
C GLN A 340 10.18 32.29 14.63
N GLN A 341 9.88 33.32 15.43
CA GLN A 341 8.68 34.12 15.27
C GLN A 341 8.67 34.81 13.90
N ARG A 342 9.79 35.41 13.50
CA ARG A 342 9.93 36.03 12.18
C ARG A 342 9.74 35.04 11.03
N PHE A 343 10.24 33.82 11.15
CA PHE A 343 9.97 32.75 10.18
C PHE A 343 8.49 32.36 10.16
N GLY A 344 7.84 32.30 11.33
CA GLY A 344 6.40 32.11 11.47
C GLY A 344 5.58 33.18 10.75
N ASP A 345 5.94 34.46 10.93
CA ASP A 345 5.30 35.60 10.28
C ASP A 345 5.47 35.58 8.75
N LEU A 346 6.69 35.29 8.27
CA LEU A 346 6.98 35.14 6.84
C LEU A 346 6.20 33.99 6.21
N ARG A 347 6.12 32.84 6.91
CA ARG A 347 5.33 31.68 6.51
C ARG A 347 3.85 32.05 6.40
N GLU A 348 3.29 32.73 7.41
CA GLU A 348 1.87 33.09 7.40
C GLU A 348 1.55 34.09 6.28
N LEU A 349 2.39 35.10 6.09
CA LEU A 349 2.26 36.10 5.04
C LEU A 349 2.28 35.44 3.65
N PHE A 350 3.27 34.57 3.39
CA PHE A 350 3.37 33.87 2.12
C PHE A 350 2.20 32.90 1.91
N ALA A 351 1.81 32.13 2.93
CA ALA A 351 0.67 31.22 2.85
C ALA A 351 -0.64 31.96 2.53
N ARG A 352 -0.87 33.15 3.13
CA ARG A 352 -2.04 34.00 2.84
C ARG A 352 -2.00 34.53 1.40
N ARG A 353 -0.85 34.98 0.94
CA ARG A 353 -0.65 35.48 -0.43
C ARG A 353 -0.86 34.38 -1.48
N LEU A 354 -0.26 33.22 -1.26
CA LEU A 354 -0.41 32.05 -2.13
C LEU A 354 -1.88 31.60 -2.19
N ALA A 355 -2.55 31.51 -1.05
CA ALA A 355 -3.97 31.13 -1.02
C ALA A 355 -4.85 32.15 -1.75
N SER A 356 -4.64 33.44 -1.56
CA SER A 356 -5.37 34.47 -2.29
C SER A 356 -5.13 34.41 -3.80
N HIS A 357 -3.89 34.18 -4.22
CA HIS A 357 -3.53 34.06 -5.64
C HIS A 357 -4.20 32.84 -6.28
N LEU A 358 -4.06 31.66 -5.67
CA LEU A 358 -4.69 30.44 -6.19
C LEU A 358 -6.21 30.53 -6.24
N ASN A 359 -6.84 31.16 -5.24
CA ASN A 359 -8.29 31.38 -5.25
C ASN A 359 -8.71 32.28 -6.43
N ASN A 360 -7.94 33.33 -6.73
CA ASN A 360 -8.18 34.19 -7.89
C ASN A 360 -7.98 33.45 -9.22
N VAL A 361 -6.96 32.59 -9.31
CA VAL A 361 -6.73 31.75 -10.49
C VAL A 361 -7.91 30.80 -10.71
N PHE A 362 -8.43 30.16 -9.66
CA PHE A 362 -9.62 29.29 -9.76
C PHE A 362 -10.86 30.06 -10.25
N VAL A 363 -11.04 31.31 -9.79
CA VAL A 363 -12.18 32.16 -10.21
C VAL A 363 -12.04 32.62 -11.66
N GLN A 364 -10.85 33.06 -12.08
CA GLN A 364 -10.60 33.52 -13.45
C GLN A 364 -10.83 32.39 -14.47
N GLN A 365 -10.38 31.18 -14.17
CA GLN A 365 -10.56 30.01 -15.03
C GLN A 365 -12.04 29.68 -15.29
N GLY A 366 -12.91 29.82 -14.29
CA GLY A 366 -14.34 29.55 -14.46
C GLY A 366 -15.08 30.60 -15.31
N HIS A 367 -14.54 31.81 -15.42
CA HIS A 367 -15.14 32.89 -16.22
C HIS A 367 -14.74 32.81 -17.70
N ASP A 368 -13.47 32.54 -17.98
CA ASP A 368 -12.93 32.48 -19.35
C ASP A 368 -13.57 31.35 -20.18
N GLN A 369 -13.91 30.22 -19.55
CA GLN A 369 -14.52 29.06 -20.21
C GLN A 369 -16.02 29.23 -20.55
N SER A 370 -16.69 30.26 -20.01
CA SER A 370 -18.09 30.52 -20.35
C SER A 370 -18.29 30.86 -21.83
N SER A 371 -17.23 31.31 -22.51
CA SER A 371 -17.25 31.71 -23.92
C SER A 371 -17.05 30.54 -24.90
N THR A 372 -16.27 29.52 -24.51
CA THR A 372 -15.99 28.31 -25.30
C THR A 372 -17.13 27.28 -25.28
N LEU A 373 -18.01 27.34 -24.28
CA LEU A 373 -19.16 26.44 -24.14
C LEU A 373 -20.13 26.48 -25.33
N ALA A 374 -20.32 27.66 -25.93
CA ALA A 374 -21.21 27.82 -27.08
C ALA A 374 -20.71 27.05 -28.31
N GLN A 375 -19.39 26.92 -28.50
CA GLN A 375 -18.80 26.24 -29.67
C GLN A 375 -18.84 24.71 -29.52
N HIS A 376 -18.51 24.20 -28.33
CA HIS A 376 -18.52 22.76 -28.03
C HIS A 376 -19.94 22.17 -27.94
N SER A 377 -20.93 22.99 -27.58
CA SER A 377 -22.34 22.58 -27.57
C SER A 377 -22.89 22.15 -28.94
N ALA A 378 -22.30 22.61 -30.06
CA ALA A 378 -22.74 22.23 -31.39
C ALA A 378 -22.27 20.82 -31.80
N GLU A 379 -21.07 20.42 -31.36
CA GLU A 379 -20.38 19.21 -31.82
C GLU A 379 -20.52 18.00 -30.88
N LEU A 380 -21.25 18.09 -29.75
CA LEU A 380 -21.30 17.05 -28.71
C LEU A 380 -19.89 16.69 -28.21
N THR A 381 -19.10 17.71 -27.86
CA THR A 381 -17.79 17.52 -27.20
C THR A 381 -17.77 18.26 -25.87
N LEU A 382 -17.04 17.74 -24.89
CA LEU A 382 -16.81 18.46 -23.64
C LEU A 382 -15.56 19.35 -23.78
N PRO A 383 -15.52 20.54 -23.12
CA PRO A 383 -14.32 21.38 -23.13
C PRO A 383 -13.09 20.63 -22.58
N ASN A 384 -11.93 20.82 -23.21
CA ASN A 384 -10.69 20.20 -22.73
C ASN A 384 -10.05 21.03 -21.61
N HIS A 385 -9.98 20.47 -20.39
CA HIS A 385 -9.39 21.17 -19.25
C HIS A 385 -7.88 20.94 -19.05
N HIS A 386 -7.21 20.15 -19.89
CA HIS A 386 -5.78 19.85 -19.77
C HIS A 386 -4.86 21.09 -19.72
N PRO A 387 -5.08 22.17 -20.49
CA PRO A 387 -4.27 23.38 -20.39
C PRO A 387 -4.32 24.00 -18.98
N PHE A 388 -5.49 23.99 -18.33
CA PHE A 388 -5.66 24.51 -16.98
C PHE A 388 -4.99 23.62 -15.95
N HIS A 389 -5.12 22.30 -16.09
CA HIS A 389 -4.40 21.32 -15.27
C HIS A 389 -2.90 21.55 -15.35
N ARG A 390 -2.34 21.71 -16.56
CA ARG A 390 -0.90 21.98 -16.76
C ARG A 390 -0.45 23.27 -16.06
N ASP A 391 -1.26 24.32 -16.13
CA ASP A 391 -0.93 25.61 -15.54
C ASP A 391 -1.00 25.59 -14.00
N LEU A 392 -1.97 24.86 -13.44
CA LEU A 392 -2.09 24.65 -12.00
C LEU A 392 -1.02 23.68 -11.46
N LEU A 393 -0.63 22.65 -12.20
CA LEU A 393 0.39 21.69 -11.76
C LEU A 393 1.74 22.34 -11.46
N ARG A 394 2.03 23.54 -12.00
CA ARG A 394 3.23 24.33 -11.65
C ARG A 394 3.28 24.70 -10.17
N TYR A 395 2.12 24.85 -9.52
CA TYR A 395 2.01 25.17 -8.11
C TYR A 395 1.97 23.94 -7.20
N ALA A 396 2.08 22.71 -7.73
CA ALA A 396 1.96 21.48 -6.95
C ALA A 396 2.97 21.40 -5.79
N LYS A 397 4.21 21.87 -5.99
CA LYS A 397 5.23 21.93 -4.91
C LYS A 397 4.86 22.94 -3.83
N LEU A 398 4.28 24.08 -4.21
CA LEU A 398 3.81 25.10 -3.26
C LEU A 398 2.57 24.64 -2.48
N MET A 399 1.71 23.82 -3.09
CA MET A 399 0.59 23.16 -2.41
C MET A 399 1.07 22.12 -1.40
N GLU A 400 2.11 21.35 -1.72
CA GLU A 400 2.76 20.43 -0.78
C GLU A 400 3.38 21.18 0.41
N TRP A 401 4.08 22.28 0.13
CA TRP A 401 4.59 23.17 1.18
C TRP A 401 3.46 23.68 2.09
N LEU A 402 2.33 24.10 1.51
CA LEU A 402 1.17 24.58 2.27
C LEU A 402 0.53 23.45 3.12
N LYS A 403 0.42 22.24 2.57
CA LYS A 403 -0.08 21.03 3.30
C LYS A 403 0.74 20.77 4.56
N ASN A 404 2.07 20.94 4.49
CA ASN A 404 2.98 20.68 5.60
C ASN A 404 3.09 21.83 6.61
N THR A 405 2.77 23.06 6.21
CA THR A 405 2.97 24.26 7.03
C THR A 405 1.70 24.83 7.64
N ASP A 406 0.59 24.86 6.88
CA ASP A 406 -0.70 25.44 7.26
C ASP A 406 -1.85 24.62 6.65
N TYR A 407 -2.21 23.54 7.35
CA TYR A 407 -3.27 22.64 6.90
C TYR A 407 -4.65 23.32 6.79
N GLY A 408 -4.92 24.34 7.60
CA GLY A 408 -6.19 25.07 7.57
C GLY A 408 -6.39 25.82 6.25
N LYS A 409 -5.35 26.53 5.77
CA LYS A 409 -5.40 27.18 4.46
C LYS A 409 -5.41 26.19 3.29
N TYR A 410 -4.69 25.08 3.42
CA TYR A 410 -4.72 23.98 2.45
C TYR A 410 -6.13 23.36 2.30
N GLU A 411 -6.80 23.06 3.42
CA GLU A 411 -8.17 22.53 3.42
C GLU A 411 -9.16 23.56 2.86
N GLY A 412 -9.01 24.83 3.23
CA GLY A 412 -9.81 25.94 2.69
C GLY A 412 -9.68 26.07 1.16
N LEU A 413 -8.47 26.00 0.62
CA LEU A 413 -8.24 26.00 -0.83
C LEU A 413 -8.82 24.77 -1.53
N THR A 414 -8.70 23.60 -0.90
CA THR A 414 -9.26 22.35 -1.42
C THR A 414 -10.79 22.46 -1.51
N LYS A 415 -11.44 23.01 -0.48
CA LYS A 415 -12.89 23.28 -0.47
C LYS A 415 -13.31 24.29 -1.53
N ASN A 416 -12.58 25.41 -1.64
CA ASN A 416 -12.85 26.43 -2.65
C ASN A 416 -12.72 25.86 -4.07
N TYR A 417 -11.64 25.11 -4.34
CA TYR A 417 -11.44 24.42 -5.61
C TYR A 417 -12.62 23.50 -5.95
N MET A 418 -13.02 22.64 -5.01
CA MET A 418 -14.18 21.76 -5.18
C MET A 418 -15.47 22.54 -5.45
N ASP A 419 -15.73 23.64 -4.73
CA ASP A 419 -16.96 24.42 -4.89
C ASP A 419 -17.00 25.17 -6.23
N TYR A 420 -15.86 25.69 -6.70
CA TYR A 420 -15.77 26.36 -8.00
C TYR A 420 -15.89 25.37 -9.16
N LEU A 421 -15.12 24.27 -9.14
CA LEU A 421 -15.20 23.29 -10.22
C LEU A 421 -16.50 22.51 -10.23
N SER A 422 -17.09 22.21 -9.07
CA SER A 422 -18.42 21.61 -9.02
C SER A 422 -19.45 22.48 -9.74
N ARG A 423 -19.39 23.81 -9.59
CA ARG A 423 -20.29 24.73 -10.31
C ARG A 423 -19.98 24.82 -11.81
N LEU A 424 -18.70 24.80 -12.18
CA LEU A 424 -18.28 24.79 -13.58
C LEU A 424 -18.78 23.53 -14.26
N TYR A 425 -18.37 22.35 -13.79
CA TYR A 425 -18.78 21.06 -14.35
C TYR A 425 -20.29 20.84 -14.29
N ASP A 426 -20.99 21.27 -13.24
CA ASP A 426 -22.45 21.17 -13.19
C ASP A 426 -23.12 21.93 -14.35
N ARG A 427 -22.62 23.11 -14.71
CA ARG A 427 -23.12 23.87 -15.86
C ARG A 427 -22.77 23.18 -17.18
N GLU A 428 -21.50 22.83 -17.38
CA GLU A 428 -21.03 22.28 -18.67
C GLU A 428 -21.65 20.91 -18.97
N ILE A 429 -21.72 20.04 -17.96
CA ILE A 429 -22.28 18.70 -18.08
C ILE A 429 -23.79 18.81 -18.32
N LYS A 430 -24.53 19.65 -17.59
CA LYS A 430 -25.96 19.83 -17.85
C LYS A 430 -26.26 20.34 -19.26
N ASP A 431 -25.50 21.33 -19.74
CA ASP A 431 -25.66 21.85 -21.10
C ASP A 431 -25.33 20.77 -22.15
N PHE A 432 -24.26 19.99 -21.94
CA PHE A 432 -23.90 18.85 -22.79
C PHE A 432 -24.99 17.78 -22.83
N PHE A 433 -25.53 17.38 -21.69
CA PHE A 433 -26.63 16.42 -21.60
C PHE A 433 -27.92 16.96 -22.23
N GLU A 434 -28.21 18.25 -22.11
CA GLU A 434 -29.37 18.87 -22.75
C GLU A 434 -29.27 18.84 -24.29
N VAL A 435 -28.08 19.12 -24.84
CA VAL A 435 -27.81 18.95 -26.27
C VAL A 435 -27.98 17.50 -26.70
N ALA A 436 -27.48 16.55 -25.92
CA ALA A 436 -27.64 15.12 -26.19
C ALA A 436 -29.12 14.72 -26.21
N LYS A 437 -29.92 15.16 -25.22
CA LYS A 437 -31.37 14.94 -25.16
C LYS A 437 -32.09 15.52 -26.39
N ILE A 438 -31.72 16.72 -26.82
CA ILE A 438 -32.27 17.37 -28.02
C ILE A 438 -31.95 16.56 -29.29
N LYS A 439 -30.70 16.12 -29.45
CA LYS A 439 -30.28 15.33 -30.62
C LYS A 439 -30.92 13.93 -30.65
N MET A 440 -31.11 13.31 -29.47
CA MET A 440 -31.78 12.01 -29.32
C MET A 440 -33.27 12.08 -29.63
N THR A 441 -33.95 13.15 -29.25
CA THR A 441 -35.40 13.34 -29.50
C THR A 441 -35.72 13.87 -30.90
N GLY A 442 -34.70 14.24 -31.69
CA GLY A 442 -34.88 14.81 -33.03
C GLY A 442 -35.53 16.19 -33.04
N ALA A 443 -35.76 16.81 -31.88
CA ALA A 443 -36.35 18.13 -31.75
C ALA A 443 -35.30 19.21 -32.02
N THR A 444 -34.88 19.40 -33.27
CA THR A 444 -34.13 20.61 -33.63
C THR A 444 -34.95 21.84 -33.21
N LYS A 445 -34.39 22.64 -32.30
CA LYS A 445 -34.83 24.03 -32.08
C LYS A 445 -34.47 24.88 -33.30
N GLU A 446 -34.96 24.52 -34.49
CA GLU A 446 -35.01 25.42 -35.63
C GLU A 446 -36.44 25.91 -35.79
N GLY A 447 -36.78 26.94 -35.01
CA GLY A 447 -38.13 27.50 -35.04
C GLY A 447 -38.41 28.51 -33.94
N LYS A 448 -37.57 29.55 -33.82
CA LYS A 448 -37.94 30.92 -33.38
C LYS A 448 -36.68 31.77 -33.24
N LYS A 449 -36.20 32.29 -34.36
CA LYS A 449 -35.42 33.53 -34.36
C LYS A 449 -36.34 34.67 -33.91
N PHE A 450 -35.83 35.43 -32.96
CA PHE A 450 -36.32 36.72 -32.49
C PHE A 450 -36.77 37.62 -33.65
N GLY A 451 -38.08 37.84 -33.76
CA GLY A 451 -38.68 39.02 -34.35
C GLY A 451 -39.41 39.77 -33.24
N LEU A 452 -38.71 40.70 -32.60
CA LEU A 452 -39.24 41.53 -31.54
C LEU A 452 -39.97 42.71 -32.18
N HIS A 453 -41.30 42.63 -32.31
CA HIS A 453 -42.16 43.81 -32.37
C HIS A 453 -43.62 43.44 -32.04
N GLY A 454 -44.13 44.07 -30.98
CA GLY A 454 -45.51 44.58 -30.98
C GLY A 454 -46.63 43.69 -30.43
N SER A 455 -46.99 43.97 -29.18
CA SER A 455 -48.38 44.08 -28.70
C SER A 455 -49.16 42.80 -28.29
N SER A 456 -49.33 42.69 -26.96
CA SER A 456 -50.61 42.58 -26.23
C SER A 456 -51.69 41.60 -26.74
N GLY A 457 -51.99 40.57 -25.94
CA GLY A 457 -53.11 39.66 -26.19
C GLY A 457 -53.29 38.59 -25.14
N LYS A 458 -54.05 38.94 -24.11
CA LYS A 458 -54.53 38.18 -22.95
C LYS A 458 -55.31 36.89 -23.31
N LEU A 459 -55.39 35.96 -22.34
CA LEU A 459 -56.42 34.91 -22.08
C LEU A 459 -56.02 33.44 -22.36
N THR A 460 -55.84 32.63 -21.30
CA THR A 460 -56.75 31.60 -20.71
C THR A 460 -56.82 30.28 -21.46
N GLY A 461 -56.83 29.16 -20.71
CA GLY A 461 -57.60 27.98 -21.12
C GLY A 461 -56.86 26.65 -21.05
N SER A 462 -57.09 25.97 -19.93
CA SER A 462 -56.75 24.60 -19.62
C SER A 462 -57.13 23.56 -20.69
N THR A 463 -56.29 22.53 -20.78
CA THR A 463 -56.60 21.08 -20.77
C THR A 463 -57.66 20.49 -21.71
N SER A 464 -57.19 19.42 -22.37
CA SER A 464 -57.83 18.11 -22.52
C SER A 464 -58.63 17.82 -23.79
N SER A 465 -58.28 16.65 -24.34
CA SER A 465 -59.12 15.74 -25.11
C SER A 465 -59.28 16.06 -26.60
N LEU A 466 -58.82 15.15 -27.46
CA LEU A 466 -59.72 14.16 -28.08
C LEU A 466 -58.94 13.15 -28.94
N ASN A 467 -59.31 11.89 -28.74
CA ASN A 467 -58.97 10.74 -29.55
C ASN A 467 -59.78 10.73 -30.86
N LYS A 468 -59.12 10.23 -31.92
CA LYS A 468 -59.65 9.32 -32.96
C LYS A 468 -60.73 9.86 -33.91
N LEU A 469 -60.41 9.89 -35.21
CA LEU A 469 -61.18 9.22 -36.27
C LEU A 469 -60.45 9.29 -37.63
N SER A 470 -60.66 8.23 -38.39
CA SER A 470 -60.04 7.83 -39.65
C SER A 470 -60.99 8.02 -40.85
N VAL A 471 -60.43 7.97 -42.06
CA VAL A 471 -60.97 7.42 -43.33
C VAL A 471 -61.33 8.41 -44.47
N GLN A 472 -60.56 8.24 -45.57
CA GLN A 472 -60.82 8.39 -47.03
C GLN A 472 -61.19 9.74 -47.68
N SER A 473 -60.43 10.12 -48.71
CA SER A 473 -60.82 9.92 -50.12
C SER A 473 -60.02 10.77 -51.13
N SER A 474 -59.44 10.05 -52.11
CA SER A 474 -59.12 10.33 -53.52
C SER A 474 -59.06 11.77 -54.12
N GLY A 475 -57.90 12.07 -54.73
CA GLY A 475 -57.75 12.31 -56.19
C GLY A 475 -57.86 13.73 -56.77
N SER A 476 -56.75 14.35 -57.21
CA SER A 476 -56.53 14.76 -58.63
C SER A 476 -55.17 15.47 -58.89
N ARG A 477 -54.53 14.96 -59.96
CA ARG A 477 -53.32 15.28 -60.74
C ARG A 477 -52.91 16.76 -61.00
N ARG A 478 -51.60 17.05 -60.94
CA ARG A 478 -50.66 17.51 -62.03
C ARG A 478 -49.33 18.02 -61.40
N SER A 479 -48.19 17.33 -61.59
CA SER A 479 -47.12 17.55 -62.60
C SER A 479 -46.30 18.82 -62.36
N GLN A 480 -44.97 18.89 -62.40
CA GLN A 480 -43.82 17.97 -62.47
C GLN A 480 -42.59 18.86 -62.20
N SER A 481 -41.66 18.46 -61.33
CA SER A 481 -40.22 18.70 -61.52
C SER A 481 -39.41 17.88 -60.50
N SER A 482 -38.65 16.93 -61.05
CA SER A 482 -37.50 16.18 -60.52
C SER A 482 -36.55 17.05 -59.68
N SER A 483 -35.91 16.63 -58.59
CA SER A 483 -35.41 15.31 -58.17
C SER A 483 -35.15 15.45 -56.67
N LEU A 484 -35.74 14.65 -55.77
CA LEU A 484 -35.31 14.52 -54.35
C LEU A 484 -36.18 13.53 -53.53
N LEU A 485 -36.66 12.42 -54.10
CA LEU A 485 -37.48 11.45 -53.35
C LEU A 485 -37.14 10.01 -53.76
N ASP A 486 -36.11 9.45 -53.14
CA ASP A 486 -35.89 7.99 -53.03
C ASP A 486 -35.84 7.61 -51.53
N MET A 487 -36.85 8.04 -50.79
CA MET A 487 -37.09 7.74 -49.37
C MET A 487 -38.58 7.48 -49.16
N GLY A 488 -39.14 6.62 -50.02
CA GLY A 488 -40.58 6.39 -50.10
C GLY A 488 -40.92 4.91 -50.20
N ASN A 489 -40.20 4.04 -49.49
CA ASN A 489 -40.63 2.65 -49.27
C ASN A 489 -39.94 1.97 -48.06
N MET A 490 -39.61 2.73 -47.01
CA MET A 490 -39.09 2.13 -45.77
C MET A 490 -40.27 1.69 -44.91
N SER A 491 -40.27 0.43 -44.48
CA SER A 491 -41.24 -0.10 -43.52
C SER A 491 -41.15 0.69 -42.20
N ALA A 492 -42.23 0.77 -41.43
CA ALA A 492 -42.21 1.40 -40.09
C ALA A 492 -41.09 0.81 -39.21
N SER A 493 -40.78 -0.49 -39.39
CA SER A 493 -39.67 -1.19 -38.75
C SER A 493 -38.29 -0.65 -39.12
N ASP A 494 -38.07 -0.18 -40.36
CA ASP A 494 -36.76 0.32 -40.84
C ASP A 494 -36.45 1.74 -40.33
N LEU A 495 -37.49 2.57 -40.19
CA LEU A 495 -37.38 3.89 -39.54
C LEU A 495 -37.02 3.75 -38.06
N ASP A 496 -37.65 2.83 -37.34
CA ASP A 496 -37.35 2.56 -35.94
C ASP A 496 -35.91 2.06 -35.74
N VAL A 497 -35.38 1.23 -36.65
CA VAL A 497 -33.97 0.78 -36.60
C VAL A 497 -33.01 1.95 -36.81
N ALA A 498 -33.27 2.85 -37.76
CA ALA A 498 -32.43 4.02 -37.98
C ALA A 498 -32.39 4.96 -36.76
N ASP A 499 -33.54 5.22 -36.14
CA ASP A 499 -33.62 6.06 -34.93
C ASP A 499 -32.94 5.41 -33.72
N ARG A 500 -33.02 4.07 -33.58
CA ARG A 500 -32.27 3.32 -32.56
C ARG A 500 -30.76 3.40 -32.75
N THR A 501 -30.26 3.26 -33.99
CA THR A 501 -28.82 3.39 -34.26
C THR A 501 -28.30 4.80 -34.02
N LYS A 502 -29.15 5.83 -34.24
CA LYS A 502 -28.85 7.21 -33.90
C LYS A 502 -28.76 7.40 -32.38
N PHE A 503 -29.69 6.83 -31.63
CA PHE A 503 -29.64 6.84 -30.16
C PHE A 503 -28.36 6.18 -29.64
N ASP A 504 -28.02 4.98 -30.13
CA ASP A 504 -26.81 4.23 -29.74
C ASP A 504 -25.54 5.06 -29.96
N LYS A 505 -25.39 5.69 -31.12
CA LYS A 505 -24.24 6.56 -31.42
C LYS A 505 -24.13 7.75 -30.48
N ILE A 506 -25.25 8.42 -30.18
CA ILE A 506 -25.23 9.59 -29.28
C ILE A 506 -24.92 9.14 -27.84
N PHE A 507 -25.49 8.02 -27.40
CA PHE A 507 -25.25 7.49 -26.07
C PHE A 507 -23.78 7.07 -25.89
N GLU A 508 -23.20 6.40 -26.89
CA GLU A 508 -21.78 6.05 -26.88
C GLU A 508 -20.88 7.30 -26.85
N GLN A 509 -21.22 8.32 -27.65
CA GLN A 509 -20.48 9.58 -27.67
C GLN A 509 -20.52 10.28 -26.30
N VAL A 510 -21.67 10.27 -25.63
CA VAL A 510 -21.82 10.82 -24.27
C VAL A 510 -20.89 10.10 -23.28
N LEU A 511 -20.86 8.77 -23.30
CA LEU A 511 -20.00 8.00 -22.38
C LEU A 511 -18.52 8.15 -22.70
N SER A 512 -18.16 8.16 -23.99
CA SER A 512 -16.78 8.29 -24.48
C SER A 512 -16.16 9.66 -24.18
N GLU A 513 -16.96 10.72 -24.06
CA GLU A 513 -16.50 12.06 -23.68
C GLU A 513 -16.41 12.24 -22.15
N LEU A 514 -17.30 11.59 -21.38
CA LEU A 514 -17.34 11.71 -19.91
C LEU A 514 -16.20 10.96 -19.23
N GLU A 515 -15.84 9.78 -19.72
CA GLU A 515 -14.78 8.94 -19.16
C GLU A 515 -13.40 9.64 -19.12
N PRO A 516 -12.83 10.14 -20.23
CA PRO A 516 -11.54 10.81 -20.21
C PRO A 516 -11.55 12.10 -19.39
N LEU A 517 -12.70 12.80 -19.33
CA LEU A 517 -12.85 13.99 -18.49
C LEU A 517 -12.70 13.65 -17.00
N CYS A 518 -13.41 12.62 -16.53
CA CYS A 518 -13.34 12.18 -15.14
C CYS A 518 -11.94 11.65 -14.79
N LEU A 519 -11.32 10.88 -15.68
CA LEU A 519 -9.97 10.34 -15.46
C LEU A 519 -8.91 11.44 -15.42
N ALA A 520 -8.98 12.44 -16.29
CA ALA A 520 -8.07 13.57 -16.30
C ALA A 520 -8.16 14.40 -15.00
N GLU A 521 -9.38 14.66 -14.52
CA GLU A 521 -9.59 15.39 -13.27
C GLU A 521 -9.12 14.58 -12.05
N GLN A 522 -9.34 13.26 -12.03
CA GLN A 522 -8.84 12.38 -10.97
C GLN A 522 -7.30 12.37 -10.92
N ASP A 523 -6.63 12.26 -12.08
CA ASP A 523 -5.17 12.32 -12.18
C ASP A 523 -4.63 13.69 -11.75
N PHE A 524 -5.29 14.77 -12.15
CA PHE A 524 -4.95 16.12 -11.71
C PHE A 524 -5.06 16.27 -10.19
N ILE A 525 -6.18 15.87 -9.58
CA ILE A 525 -6.38 15.96 -8.13
C ILE A 525 -5.28 15.18 -7.38
N SER A 526 -4.98 13.97 -7.85
CA SER A 526 -3.92 13.14 -7.27
C SER A 526 -2.55 13.86 -7.29
N LYS A 527 -2.18 14.43 -8.44
CA LYS A 527 -0.89 15.10 -8.67
C LYS A 527 -0.76 16.47 -7.99
N PHE A 528 -1.82 17.28 -8.01
CA PHE A 528 -1.81 18.65 -7.50
C PHE A 528 -1.92 18.70 -5.98
N PHE A 529 -2.79 17.88 -5.37
CA PHE A 529 -2.97 17.81 -3.92
C PHE A 529 -2.01 16.81 -3.24
N LYS A 530 -1.18 16.11 -4.02
CA LYS A 530 -0.22 15.10 -3.53
C LYS A 530 -0.92 14.08 -2.60
N LEU A 531 -2.02 13.53 -3.09
CA LEU A 531 -2.85 12.53 -2.40
C LEU A 531 -2.47 11.09 -2.82
N GLN A 532 -1.37 10.93 -3.55
CA GLN A 532 -0.85 9.63 -3.93
C GLN A 532 0.68 9.71 -3.92
N GLN A 533 1.29 9.35 -2.79
CA GLN A 533 2.72 9.04 -2.80
C GLN A 533 2.93 7.80 -3.68
N HIS A 534 3.67 8.00 -4.76
CA HIS A 534 4.00 7.03 -5.79
C HIS A 534 4.41 5.66 -5.20
N LEU A 535 3.51 4.67 -5.26
CA LEU A 535 3.86 3.26 -5.21
C LEU A 535 4.51 2.90 -6.54
N SER A 536 5.80 3.22 -6.67
CA SER A 536 6.64 2.63 -7.72
C SER A 536 7.33 1.39 -7.19
N ILE A 537 6.81 0.24 -7.59
CA ILE A 537 7.64 -0.93 -7.89
C ILE A 537 7.12 -1.50 -9.22
N PRO A 538 7.89 -1.45 -10.32
CA PRO A 538 7.60 -2.21 -11.53
C PRO A 538 8.15 -3.63 -11.42
N GLY A 539 7.28 -4.63 -11.64
CA GLY A 539 7.67 -5.92 -12.22
C GLY A 539 7.73 -7.12 -11.28
N THR A 540 6.65 -7.93 -11.28
CA THR A 540 6.66 -9.37 -11.63
C THR A 540 5.23 -9.90 -11.71
N PRO A 541 4.80 -10.56 -12.82
CA PRO A 541 3.52 -11.25 -12.89
C PRO A 541 3.72 -12.75 -12.64
N VAL A 542 3.05 -13.36 -11.65
CA VAL A 542 2.82 -14.83 -11.65
C VAL A 542 1.54 -15.20 -10.88
N SER A 543 0.55 -15.64 -11.68
CA SER A 543 -0.50 -16.66 -11.50
C SER A 543 -1.26 -16.90 -10.19
N ASP A 544 -2.57 -17.02 -10.39
CA ASP A 544 -3.56 -17.76 -9.59
C ASP A 544 -3.13 -19.18 -9.18
N THR A 545 -3.52 -19.59 -7.97
CA THR A 545 -4.15 -20.89 -7.69
C THR A 545 -4.93 -20.85 -6.36
N GLU A 546 -5.99 -21.65 -6.31
CA GLU A 546 -7.08 -21.69 -5.34
C GLU A 546 -6.77 -22.37 -3.98
N GLU A 547 -7.76 -22.24 -3.08
CA GLU A 547 -8.18 -23.14 -1.98
C GLU A 547 -7.76 -22.88 -0.50
N THR A 548 -8.80 -22.47 0.27
CA THR A 548 -9.23 -22.88 1.63
C THR A 548 -8.20 -23.27 2.70
N ASP A 549 -8.22 -22.61 3.87
CA ASP A 549 -8.99 -23.00 5.08
C ASP A 549 -8.65 -22.07 6.27
N GLY A 550 -9.55 -21.97 7.24
CA GLY A 550 -9.57 -21.00 8.33
C GLY A 550 -8.53 -21.18 9.44
N GLY A 551 -8.33 -20.10 10.21
CA GLY A 551 -7.50 -20.14 11.42
C GLY A 551 -7.20 -18.76 12.00
N THR A 552 -8.06 -18.31 12.92
CA THR A 552 -7.88 -17.15 13.81
C THR A 552 -6.51 -17.15 14.48
N LEU A 553 -5.71 -16.09 14.28
CA LEU A 553 -4.62 -15.69 15.18
C LEU A 553 -4.34 -14.20 15.00
N THR A 554 -4.83 -13.40 15.94
CA THR A 554 -4.55 -11.97 16.08
C THR A 554 -3.10 -11.75 16.48
N ARG A 555 -2.32 -11.13 15.59
CA ARG A 555 -1.03 -10.51 15.92
C ARG A 555 -1.02 -9.10 15.30
N PRO A 556 -0.83 -8.03 16.07
CA PRO A 556 -0.95 -6.67 15.56
C PRO A 556 0.24 -6.37 14.65
N HIS A 557 -0.03 -6.33 13.35
CA HIS A 557 0.89 -5.82 12.34
C HIS A 557 0.80 -4.30 12.28
N ASN A 558 1.97 -3.64 12.26
CA ASN A 558 2.18 -2.20 12.03
C ASN A 558 1.09 -1.51 11.19
N ILE A 559 0.22 -0.78 11.89
CA ILE A 559 -0.83 0.08 11.32
C ILE A 559 -0.28 1.49 11.17
N GLY A 560 0.60 1.72 10.20
CA GLY A 560 1.11 3.06 9.88
C GLY A 560 1.06 3.39 8.40
N GLY A 561 1.44 2.43 7.54
CA GLY A 561 1.49 2.65 6.08
C GLY A 561 0.15 2.44 5.35
N LEU A 562 -0.63 1.41 5.72
CA LEU A 562 -1.88 1.10 5.00
C LEU A 562 -3.04 2.06 5.31
N GLN A 563 -3.10 2.65 6.51
CA GLN A 563 -4.18 3.58 6.86
C GLN A 563 -4.05 4.94 6.16
N SER A 564 -2.83 5.42 5.91
CA SER A 564 -2.60 6.69 5.21
C SER A 564 -3.04 6.59 3.74
N ALA A 565 -2.69 5.51 3.05
CA ALA A 565 -3.07 5.30 1.65
C ALA A 565 -4.59 5.10 1.46
N TYR A 566 -5.28 4.45 2.41
CA TYR A 566 -6.74 4.36 2.41
C TYR A 566 -7.41 5.73 2.63
N SER A 567 -6.84 6.58 3.47
CA SER A 567 -7.35 7.93 3.74
C SER A 567 -7.21 8.85 2.52
N GLU A 568 -6.06 8.83 1.84
CA GLU A 568 -5.81 9.73 0.70
C GLU A 568 -6.64 9.36 -0.54
N ASN A 569 -6.75 8.07 -0.88
CA ASN A 569 -7.64 7.63 -1.97
C ASN A 569 -9.13 7.92 -1.66
N HIS A 570 -9.51 7.80 -0.39
CA HIS A 570 -10.85 8.18 0.05
C HIS A 570 -11.10 9.69 -0.09
N MET A 571 -10.10 10.53 0.18
CA MET A 571 -10.18 11.98 -0.08
C MET A 571 -10.35 12.29 -1.56
N ILE A 572 -9.54 11.68 -2.45
CA ILE A 572 -9.70 11.83 -3.91
C ILE A 572 -11.13 11.49 -4.33
N ARG A 573 -11.65 10.36 -3.84
CA ARG A 573 -13.01 9.93 -4.14
C ARG A 573 -14.06 10.93 -3.64
N GLN A 574 -13.92 11.47 -2.43
CA GLN A 574 -14.84 12.50 -1.92
C GLN A 574 -14.79 13.78 -2.76
N MET A 575 -13.61 14.21 -3.21
CA MET A 575 -13.46 15.36 -4.10
C MET A 575 -14.16 15.11 -5.43
N MET A 576 -13.93 13.95 -6.06
CA MET A 576 -14.59 13.55 -7.31
C MET A 576 -16.10 13.47 -7.18
N ILE A 577 -16.62 12.88 -6.09
CA ILE A 577 -18.06 12.82 -5.81
C ILE A 577 -18.67 14.23 -5.72
N LYS A 578 -17.98 15.17 -5.08
CA LYS A 578 -18.49 16.54 -4.94
C LYS A 578 -18.44 17.31 -6.27
N ILE A 579 -17.36 17.16 -7.03
CA ILE A 579 -17.16 17.84 -8.31
C ILE A 579 -18.15 17.32 -9.36
N PHE A 580 -18.24 16.00 -9.54
CA PHE A 580 -19.06 15.34 -10.57
C PHE A 580 -20.42 14.82 -10.06
N ARG A 581 -20.95 15.41 -8.98
CA ARG A 581 -22.25 15.03 -8.40
C ARG A 581 -23.43 15.04 -9.39
N CYS A 582 -23.31 15.78 -10.48
CA CYS A 582 -24.33 15.91 -11.52
C CYS A 582 -24.32 14.77 -12.57
N VAL A 583 -23.22 14.01 -12.68
CA VAL A 583 -23.07 12.98 -13.72
C VAL A 583 -24.08 11.85 -13.53
N GLU A 584 -24.20 11.31 -12.32
CA GLU A 584 -25.14 10.24 -12.01
C GLU A 584 -26.61 10.62 -12.28
N PRO A 585 -27.14 11.76 -11.78
CA PRO A 585 -28.53 12.14 -12.06
C PRO A 585 -28.76 12.48 -13.54
N GLU A 586 -27.82 13.12 -14.24
CA GLU A 586 -28.00 13.42 -15.67
C GLU A 586 -27.95 12.16 -16.55
N LEU A 587 -27.09 11.19 -16.25
CA LEU A 587 -27.10 9.88 -16.90
C LEU A 587 -28.43 9.15 -16.67
N ASN A 588 -28.93 9.11 -15.43
CA ASN A 588 -30.22 8.50 -15.13
C ASN A 588 -31.37 9.22 -15.86
N ASN A 589 -31.33 10.55 -15.98
CA ASN A 589 -32.31 11.32 -16.75
C ASN A 589 -32.25 10.99 -18.26
N LEU A 590 -31.05 10.82 -18.82
CA LEU A 590 -30.85 10.42 -20.21
C LEU A 590 -31.37 9.01 -20.47
N ILE A 591 -31.11 8.08 -19.55
CA ILE A 591 -31.61 6.70 -19.61
C ILE A 591 -33.14 6.66 -19.52
N ALA A 592 -33.74 7.46 -18.63
CA ALA A 592 -35.20 7.57 -18.53
C ALA A 592 -35.83 8.17 -19.80
N LEU A 593 -35.15 9.11 -20.46
CA LEU A 593 -35.58 9.62 -21.76
C LEU A 593 -35.46 8.54 -22.84
N GLY A 594 -34.37 7.79 -22.87
CA GLY A 594 -34.16 6.66 -23.78
C GLY A 594 -35.27 5.61 -23.67
N ASP A 595 -35.62 5.21 -22.43
CA ASP A 595 -36.74 4.28 -22.13
C ASP A 595 -38.11 4.84 -22.56
N LYS A 596 -38.29 6.16 -22.50
CA LYS A 596 -39.53 6.84 -22.93
C LYS A 596 -39.66 6.94 -24.45
N ILE A 597 -38.54 7.07 -25.18
CA ILE A 597 -38.51 7.08 -26.64
C ILE A 597 -38.84 5.67 -27.14
N ASP A 598 -38.09 4.67 -26.68
CA ASP A 598 -38.30 3.27 -27.01
C ASP A 598 -37.72 2.38 -25.91
N SER A 599 -38.52 1.45 -25.38
CA SER A 599 -38.09 0.49 -24.37
C SER A 599 -36.96 -0.42 -24.86
N PHE A 600 -36.86 -0.68 -26.17
CA PHE A 600 -35.77 -1.48 -26.74
C PHE A 600 -34.40 -0.76 -26.69
N ASN A 601 -34.35 0.55 -26.46
CA ASN A 601 -33.10 1.26 -26.21
C ASN A 601 -32.38 0.73 -24.95
N SER A 602 -33.10 0.09 -24.03
CA SER A 602 -32.51 -0.56 -22.84
C SER A 602 -31.50 -1.66 -23.19
N LEU A 603 -31.63 -2.31 -24.34
CA LEU A 603 -30.65 -3.32 -24.81
C LEU A 603 -29.32 -2.68 -25.16
N TYR A 604 -29.35 -1.61 -25.96
CA TYR A 604 -28.15 -0.84 -26.34
C TYR A 604 -27.49 -0.23 -25.09
N MET A 605 -28.28 0.41 -24.23
CA MET A 605 -27.78 1.00 -22.98
C MET A 605 -27.11 -0.05 -22.10
N LEU A 606 -27.66 -1.27 -22.00
CA LEU A 606 -27.09 -2.33 -21.17
C LEU A 606 -25.71 -2.76 -21.67
N VAL A 607 -25.54 -2.94 -22.98
CA VAL A 607 -24.26 -3.34 -23.58
C VAL A 607 -23.22 -2.22 -23.44
N LYS A 608 -23.55 -0.99 -23.85
CA LYS A 608 -22.62 0.14 -23.80
C LYS A 608 -22.19 0.49 -22.38
N MET A 609 -23.16 0.60 -21.46
CA MET A 609 -22.86 0.91 -20.06
C MET A 609 -22.05 -0.21 -19.40
N SER A 610 -22.31 -1.49 -19.72
CA SER A 610 -21.51 -2.60 -19.19
C SER A 610 -20.05 -2.52 -19.65
N HIS A 611 -19.81 -2.20 -20.92
CA HIS A 611 -18.46 -2.06 -21.47
C HIS A 611 -17.66 -0.91 -20.83
N HIS A 612 -18.29 0.25 -20.64
CA HIS A 612 -17.64 1.37 -19.94
C HIS A 612 -17.39 1.08 -18.45
N VAL A 613 -18.30 0.37 -17.77
CA VAL A 613 -18.05 -0.09 -16.39
C VAL A 613 -16.86 -1.04 -16.32
N TRP A 614 -16.77 -2.00 -17.25
CA TRP A 614 -15.64 -2.94 -17.29
C TRP A 614 -14.31 -2.24 -17.57
N THR A 615 -14.30 -1.29 -18.51
CA THR A 615 -13.12 -0.46 -18.80
C THR A 615 -12.68 0.33 -17.56
N ALA A 616 -13.62 0.98 -16.87
CA ALA A 616 -13.33 1.71 -15.64
C ALA A 616 -12.86 0.80 -14.49
N GLN A 617 -13.40 -0.42 -14.37
CA GLN A 617 -12.98 -1.41 -13.38
C GLN A 617 -11.56 -1.93 -13.61
N ASN A 618 -11.15 -2.10 -14.87
CA ASN A 618 -9.80 -2.52 -15.21
C ASN A 618 -8.74 -1.46 -14.86
N VAL A 619 -9.10 -0.18 -14.91
CA VAL A 619 -8.19 0.92 -14.54
C VAL A 619 -8.03 0.99 -13.02
N ASP A 620 -9.14 1.08 -12.29
CA ASP A 620 -9.15 1.01 -10.82
C ASP A 620 -10.56 0.65 -10.31
N PRO A 621 -10.75 -0.54 -9.71
CA PRO A 621 -12.04 -1.00 -9.20
C PRO A 621 -12.64 -0.08 -8.13
N THR A 622 -11.81 0.65 -7.40
CA THR A 622 -12.22 1.54 -6.30
C THR A 622 -12.43 2.99 -6.72
N SER A 623 -12.21 3.29 -8.01
CA SER A 623 -12.36 4.63 -8.59
C SER A 623 -13.78 5.17 -8.48
N PHE A 624 -13.88 6.50 -8.52
CA PHE A 624 -15.15 7.22 -8.59
C PHE A 624 -15.97 6.76 -9.80
N LEU A 625 -15.36 6.71 -10.99
CA LEU A 625 -16.03 6.40 -12.24
C LEU A 625 -16.61 4.98 -12.25
N SER A 626 -15.86 3.98 -11.79
CA SER A 626 -16.32 2.59 -11.64
C SER A 626 -17.58 2.50 -10.74
N THR A 627 -17.57 3.22 -9.60
CA THR A 627 -18.72 3.23 -8.69
C THR A 627 -19.94 3.91 -9.33
N THR A 628 -19.76 5.11 -9.91
CA THR A 628 -20.85 5.90 -10.48
C THR A 628 -21.47 5.20 -11.68
N LEU A 629 -20.67 4.72 -12.63
CA LEU A 629 -21.17 3.96 -13.78
C LEU A 629 -21.79 2.63 -13.33
N GLY A 630 -21.24 1.98 -12.30
CA GLY A 630 -21.82 0.79 -11.68
C GLY A 630 -23.23 1.02 -11.12
N ASN A 631 -23.46 2.14 -10.40
CA ASN A 631 -24.78 2.52 -9.90
C ASN A 631 -25.77 2.76 -11.05
N VAL A 632 -25.34 3.48 -12.09
CA VAL A 632 -26.15 3.76 -13.28
C VAL A 632 -26.47 2.46 -14.04
N LEU A 633 -25.52 1.54 -14.14
CA LEU A 633 -25.72 0.23 -14.77
C LEU A 633 -26.79 -0.60 -14.06
N VAL A 634 -26.93 -0.49 -12.74
CA VAL A 634 -28.04 -1.12 -12.00
C VAL A 634 -29.38 -0.54 -12.45
N THR A 635 -29.49 0.77 -12.66
CA THR A 635 -30.71 1.40 -13.20
C THR A 635 -31.00 0.92 -14.62
N VAL A 636 -29.99 0.86 -15.49
CA VAL A 636 -30.14 0.33 -16.86
C VAL A 636 -30.62 -1.12 -16.83
N LYS A 637 -30.05 -1.96 -15.97
CA LYS A 637 -30.48 -3.35 -15.79
C LYS A 637 -31.95 -3.44 -15.36
N ARG A 638 -32.39 -2.61 -14.40
CA ARG A 638 -33.80 -2.56 -13.99
C ARG A 638 -34.72 -2.17 -15.13
N ASN A 639 -34.30 -1.24 -16.00
CA ASN A 639 -35.07 -0.86 -17.18
C ASN A 639 -35.12 -2.00 -18.21
N PHE A 640 -34.02 -2.72 -18.42
CA PHE A 640 -34.01 -3.93 -19.26
C PHE A 640 -34.97 -5.00 -18.71
N ASP A 641 -34.88 -5.34 -17.42
CA ASP A 641 -35.79 -6.31 -16.79
C ASP A 641 -37.27 -5.88 -16.91
N LYS A 642 -37.53 -4.57 -16.80
CA LYS A 642 -38.86 -3.97 -17.00
C LYS A 642 -39.31 -4.06 -18.45
N CYS A 643 -38.43 -3.84 -19.43
CA CYS A 643 -38.72 -4.00 -20.86
C CYS A 643 -39.15 -5.45 -21.16
N ILE A 644 -38.38 -6.44 -20.69
CA ILE A 644 -38.72 -7.86 -20.86
C ILE A 644 -40.05 -8.21 -20.19
N SER A 645 -40.26 -7.72 -18.96
CA SER A 645 -41.52 -7.95 -18.23
C SER A 645 -42.73 -7.31 -18.92
N ASN A 646 -42.55 -6.13 -19.52
CA ASN A 646 -43.60 -5.46 -20.29
C ASN A 646 -43.92 -6.23 -21.57
N GLN A 647 -42.90 -6.76 -22.26
CA GLN A 647 -43.11 -7.59 -23.44
C GLN A 647 -43.91 -8.85 -23.10
N ILE A 648 -43.58 -9.55 -22.01
CA ILE A 648 -44.36 -10.71 -21.52
C ILE A 648 -45.81 -10.32 -21.22
N LYS A 649 -46.05 -9.19 -20.55
CA LYS A 649 -47.42 -8.72 -20.27
C LYS A 649 -48.20 -8.38 -21.54
N GLN A 650 -47.55 -7.74 -22.52
CA GLN A 650 -48.18 -7.45 -23.81
C GLN A 650 -48.61 -8.73 -24.51
N MET A 651 -47.80 -9.81 -24.43
CA MET A 651 -48.14 -11.13 -24.94
C MET A 651 -49.37 -11.74 -24.23
N GLU A 652 -49.46 -11.62 -22.91
CA GLU A 652 -50.57 -12.15 -22.11
C GLU A 652 -51.91 -11.44 -22.39
N ASP A 653 -51.85 -10.15 -22.72
CA ASP A 653 -53.00 -9.28 -22.98
C ASP A 653 -53.54 -9.39 -24.42
N VAL A 654 -52.82 -10.05 -25.33
CA VAL A 654 -53.29 -10.27 -26.71
C VAL A 654 -54.57 -11.09 -26.71
N LYS A 655 -55.67 -10.47 -27.14
CA LYS A 655 -56.96 -11.13 -27.36
C LYS A 655 -57.21 -11.30 -28.84
N ILE A 656 -57.52 -12.53 -29.24
CA ILE A 656 -57.77 -12.85 -30.64
C ILE A 656 -59.26 -12.78 -30.92
N SER A 657 -59.61 -12.30 -32.12
CA SER A 657 -60.99 -12.27 -32.58
C SER A 657 -61.50 -13.68 -32.81
N LYS A 658 -62.57 -14.06 -32.09
CA LYS A 658 -63.24 -15.37 -32.25
C LYS A 658 -63.79 -15.62 -33.66
N LYS A 659 -63.82 -14.62 -34.54
CA LYS A 659 -64.40 -14.68 -35.90
C LYS A 659 -63.36 -14.81 -37.02
N SER A 660 -62.09 -14.50 -36.77
CA SER A 660 -61.02 -14.58 -37.79
C SER A 660 -60.28 -15.91 -37.74
N LYS A 661 -59.65 -16.28 -38.86
CA LYS A 661 -58.66 -17.36 -38.89
C LYS A 661 -57.47 -16.93 -38.04
N VAL A 662 -56.93 -17.85 -37.25
CA VAL A 662 -55.72 -17.65 -36.46
C VAL A 662 -54.58 -18.30 -37.23
N GLY A 663 -53.54 -17.52 -37.55
CA GLY A 663 -52.30 -17.97 -38.17
C GLY A 663 -51.12 -17.79 -37.22
N ILE A 664 -49.97 -17.35 -37.75
CA ILE A 664 -48.82 -16.94 -36.92
C ILE A 664 -49.25 -15.80 -36.01
N LEU A 665 -49.01 -15.96 -34.71
CA LEU A 665 -49.42 -15.00 -33.72
C LEU A 665 -48.49 -13.78 -33.75
N PRO A 666 -49.02 -12.55 -33.63
CA PRO A 666 -48.20 -11.33 -33.70
C PRO A 666 -47.02 -11.35 -32.73
N PHE A 667 -47.24 -11.85 -31.51
CA PHE A 667 -46.17 -11.92 -30.51
C PHE A 667 -45.08 -12.96 -30.83
N VAL A 668 -45.37 -13.96 -31.68
CA VAL A 668 -44.36 -14.93 -32.17
C VAL A 668 -43.46 -14.25 -33.21
N ALA A 669 -44.03 -13.44 -34.10
CA ALA A 669 -43.27 -12.63 -35.05
C ALA A 669 -42.47 -11.52 -34.33
N GLU A 670 -43.06 -10.84 -33.34
CA GLU A 670 -42.35 -9.85 -32.51
C GLU A 670 -41.19 -10.47 -31.73
N PHE A 671 -41.31 -11.72 -31.28
CA PHE A 671 -40.20 -12.45 -30.65
C PHE A 671 -39.06 -12.69 -31.64
N GLU A 672 -39.37 -13.04 -32.89
CA GLU A 672 -38.36 -13.21 -33.95
C GLU A 672 -37.60 -11.90 -34.21
N GLU A 673 -38.32 -10.79 -34.38
CA GLU A 673 -37.72 -9.46 -34.58
C GLU A 673 -36.85 -9.05 -33.38
N PHE A 674 -37.38 -9.25 -32.17
CA PHE A 674 -36.64 -8.99 -30.93
C PHE A 674 -35.36 -9.82 -30.85
N ALA A 675 -35.44 -11.13 -31.11
CA ALA A 675 -34.30 -12.02 -31.04
C ALA A 675 -33.25 -11.66 -32.10
N ALA A 676 -33.66 -11.33 -33.32
CA ALA A 676 -32.74 -10.87 -34.36
C ALA A 676 -32.02 -9.57 -33.96
N LEU A 677 -32.74 -8.60 -33.38
CA LEU A 677 -32.17 -7.34 -32.89
C LEU A 677 -31.21 -7.59 -31.71
N ALA A 678 -31.63 -8.37 -30.72
CA ALA A 678 -30.85 -8.67 -29.52
C ALA A 678 -29.56 -9.44 -29.86
N GLU A 679 -29.59 -10.41 -30.77
CA GLU A 679 -28.37 -11.09 -31.25
C GLU A 679 -27.42 -10.15 -31.98
N SER A 680 -27.94 -9.17 -32.74
CA SER A 680 -27.11 -8.16 -33.39
C SER A 680 -26.37 -7.28 -32.38
N ILE A 681 -27.02 -6.91 -31.29
CA ILE A 681 -26.48 -6.02 -30.26
C ILE A 681 -25.50 -6.76 -29.34
N PHE A 682 -25.80 -8.01 -28.97
CA PHE A 682 -25.06 -8.77 -27.94
C PHE A 682 -23.96 -9.68 -28.48
N ARG A 683 -23.64 -9.62 -29.78
CA ARG A 683 -22.73 -10.56 -30.48
C ARG A 683 -21.38 -10.78 -29.77
N ASN A 684 -20.87 -9.80 -29.02
CA ASN A 684 -19.64 -9.90 -28.20
C ASN A 684 -19.80 -9.24 -26.80
N ALA A 685 -21.01 -9.20 -26.25
CA ALA A 685 -21.27 -8.46 -25.01
C ALA A 685 -20.87 -9.26 -23.75
N GLU A 686 -20.17 -8.63 -22.82
CA GLU A 686 -19.69 -9.23 -21.57
C GLU A 686 -20.82 -9.74 -20.65
N ARG A 687 -22.02 -9.12 -20.73
CA ARG A 687 -23.21 -9.49 -19.94
C ARG A 687 -24.23 -10.33 -20.71
N ARG A 688 -23.79 -11.18 -21.64
CA ARG A 688 -24.68 -12.07 -22.40
C ARG A 688 -25.61 -12.92 -21.53
N GLY A 689 -25.17 -13.30 -20.33
CA GLY A 689 -25.95 -14.09 -19.38
C GLY A 689 -27.22 -13.41 -18.84
N ASP A 690 -27.30 -12.07 -18.82
CA ASP A 690 -28.55 -11.38 -18.48
C ASP A 690 -29.59 -11.53 -19.63
N LEU A 691 -29.13 -11.48 -20.89
CA LEU A 691 -29.98 -11.73 -22.07
C LEU A 691 -30.41 -13.21 -22.16
N ASP A 692 -29.52 -14.16 -21.86
CA ASP A 692 -29.88 -15.60 -21.86
C ASP A 692 -30.99 -15.92 -20.85
N LYS A 693 -30.95 -15.31 -19.66
CA LYS A 693 -32.02 -15.42 -18.67
C LYS A 693 -33.33 -14.78 -19.16
N ALA A 694 -33.25 -13.68 -19.89
CA ALA A 694 -34.42 -13.04 -20.47
C ALA A 694 -35.04 -13.89 -21.58
N TYR A 695 -34.22 -14.49 -22.46
CA TYR A 695 -34.68 -15.40 -23.51
C TYR A 695 -35.45 -16.59 -22.96
N LEU A 696 -34.93 -17.26 -21.93
CA LEU A 696 -35.62 -18.39 -21.29
C LEU A 696 -36.99 -17.99 -20.71
N LYS A 697 -37.14 -16.76 -20.21
CA LYS A 697 -38.43 -16.26 -19.72
C LYS A 697 -39.38 -15.93 -20.88
N LEU A 698 -38.89 -15.25 -21.91
CA LEU A 698 -39.68 -14.85 -23.08
C LEU A 698 -40.20 -16.07 -23.83
N ILE A 699 -39.34 -17.03 -24.16
CA ILE A 699 -39.76 -18.21 -24.95
C ILE A 699 -40.79 -19.06 -24.21
N ARG A 700 -40.67 -19.20 -22.87
CA ARG A 700 -41.66 -19.90 -22.04
C ARG A 700 -42.99 -19.16 -22.01
N ALA A 701 -42.95 -17.84 -21.93
CA ALA A 701 -44.16 -17.02 -22.04
C ALA A 701 -44.80 -17.13 -23.43
N VAL A 702 -44.00 -17.19 -24.50
CA VAL A 702 -44.48 -17.43 -25.86
C VAL A 702 -45.18 -18.79 -25.93
N PHE A 703 -44.55 -19.89 -25.47
CA PHE A 703 -45.16 -21.22 -25.49
C PHE A 703 -46.49 -21.26 -24.72
N ALA A 704 -46.52 -20.73 -23.49
CA ALA A 704 -47.73 -20.72 -22.67
C ALA A 704 -48.86 -19.90 -23.29
N ASN A 705 -48.53 -18.76 -23.92
CA ASN A 705 -49.53 -17.92 -24.58
C ASN A 705 -50.02 -18.49 -25.92
N VAL A 706 -49.15 -19.17 -26.69
CA VAL A 706 -49.58 -19.93 -27.89
C VAL A 706 -50.61 -20.98 -27.47
N GLU A 707 -50.35 -21.74 -26.41
CA GLU A 707 -51.27 -22.77 -25.92
C GLU A 707 -52.60 -22.19 -25.44
N LYS A 708 -52.55 -21.11 -24.65
CA LYS A 708 -53.74 -20.36 -24.21
C LYS A 708 -54.60 -19.92 -25.39
N VAL A 709 -53.97 -19.31 -26.38
CA VAL A 709 -54.63 -18.84 -27.61
C VAL A 709 -55.24 -20.00 -28.40
N ALA A 710 -54.51 -21.11 -28.54
CA ALA A 710 -54.98 -22.28 -29.27
C ALA A 710 -56.25 -22.86 -28.62
N ASN A 711 -56.33 -22.85 -27.28
CA ASN A 711 -57.50 -23.28 -26.52
C ASN A 711 -58.71 -22.32 -26.63
N GLU A 712 -58.47 -21.02 -26.84
CA GLU A 712 -59.54 -20.02 -27.01
C GLU A 712 -60.09 -19.94 -28.46
N SER A 713 -59.37 -20.53 -29.42
CA SER A 713 -59.72 -20.48 -30.83
C SER A 713 -60.93 -21.38 -31.18
N GLN A 714 -61.92 -20.84 -31.90
CA GLN A 714 -63.13 -21.57 -32.31
C GLN A 714 -63.19 -21.92 -33.80
N LYS A 715 -62.46 -21.19 -34.65
CA LYS A 715 -62.54 -21.30 -36.12
C LYS A 715 -61.41 -22.11 -36.73
N THR A 716 -60.20 -21.99 -36.18
CA THR A 716 -59.05 -22.82 -36.54
C THR A 716 -58.93 -23.94 -35.51
N PRO A 717 -58.68 -25.20 -35.89
CA PRO A 717 -58.43 -26.27 -34.94
C PRO A 717 -57.23 -25.96 -34.04
N ARG A 718 -57.31 -26.33 -32.75
CA ARG A 718 -56.23 -26.16 -31.76
C ARG A 718 -54.89 -26.68 -32.30
N ASP A 719 -54.89 -27.89 -32.85
CA ASP A 719 -53.66 -28.55 -33.31
C ASP A 719 -53.01 -27.83 -34.49
N VAL A 720 -53.80 -27.16 -35.34
CA VAL A 720 -53.27 -26.34 -36.45
C VAL A 720 -52.58 -25.08 -35.92
N VAL A 721 -53.21 -24.38 -34.96
CA VAL A 721 -52.61 -23.18 -34.35
C VAL A 721 -51.32 -23.52 -33.63
N MET A 722 -51.29 -24.63 -32.88
CA MET A 722 -50.08 -25.10 -32.21
C MET A 722 -49.01 -25.47 -33.24
N MET A 723 -49.35 -26.28 -34.24
CA MET A 723 -48.41 -26.73 -35.26
C MET A 723 -47.75 -25.57 -36.02
N GLU A 724 -48.52 -24.62 -36.57
CA GLU A 724 -47.96 -23.49 -37.32
C GLU A 724 -47.06 -22.61 -36.45
N ASN A 725 -47.50 -22.25 -35.24
CA ASN A 725 -46.71 -21.37 -34.38
C ASN A 725 -45.45 -22.07 -33.85
N PHE A 726 -45.51 -23.35 -33.47
CA PHE A 726 -44.31 -24.10 -33.06
C PHE A 726 -43.35 -24.37 -34.23
N HIS A 727 -43.85 -24.50 -35.46
CA HIS A 727 -43.01 -24.56 -36.65
C HIS A 727 -42.24 -23.26 -36.85
N HIS A 728 -42.93 -22.12 -36.83
CA HIS A 728 -42.30 -20.80 -36.97
C HIS A 728 -41.26 -20.53 -35.90
N ILE A 729 -41.57 -20.88 -34.64
CA ILE A 729 -40.61 -20.76 -33.54
C ILE A 729 -39.39 -21.66 -33.77
N PHE A 730 -39.59 -22.92 -34.18
CA PHE A 730 -38.49 -23.83 -34.49
C PHE A 730 -37.62 -23.31 -35.66
N ALA A 731 -38.24 -22.78 -36.71
CA ALA A 731 -37.55 -22.19 -37.86
C ALA A 731 -36.71 -20.98 -37.43
N THR A 732 -37.31 -20.08 -36.64
CA THR A 732 -36.65 -18.90 -36.07
C THR A 732 -35.44 -19.28 -35.21
N LEU A 733 -35.61 -20.19 -34.25
CA LEU A 733 -34.52 -20.64 -33.37
C LEU A 733 -33.41 -21.38 -34.13
N SER A 734 -33.77 -22.13 -35.18
CA SER A 734 -32.81 -22.81 -36.05
C SER A 734 -32.01 -21.83 -36.93
N ARG A 735 -32.65 -20.75 -37.38
CA ARG A 735 -32.02 -19.68 -38.17
C ARG A 735 -31.06 -18.84 -37.33
N LEU A 736 -31.48 -18.44 -36.13
CA LEU A 736 -30.69 -17.58 -35.24
C LEU A 736 -29.59 -18.33 -34.46
N LYS A 737 -29.73 -19.66 -34.27
CA LYS A 737 -28.74 -20.52 -33.58
C LYS A 737 -28.35 -20.02 -32.19
N ILE A 738 -29.35 -19.72 -31.36
CA ILE A 738 -29.16 -19.20 -30.00
C ILE A 738 -28.82 -20.35 -29.04
N SER A 739 -27.58 -20.38 -28.53
CA SER A 739 -27.05 -21.49 -27.72
C SER A 739 -27.87 -21.82 -26.47
N CYS A 740 -28.41 -20.80 -25.78
CA CYS A 740 -29.16 -20.99 -24.54
C CYS A 740 -30.58 -21.54 -24.75
N LEU A 741 -31.09 -21.54 -26.00
CA LEU A 741 -32.44 -21.99 -26.36
C LEU A 741 -32.46 -23.33 -27.10
N GLU A 742 -31.36 -24.10 -27.10
CA GLU A 742 -31.33 -25.39 -27.81
C GLU A 742 -32.27 -26.45 -27.19
N ALA A 743 -32.58 -26.35 -25.89
CA ALA A 743 -33.57 -27.23 -25.26
C ALA A 743 -34.98 -26.89 -25.74
N GLU A 744 -35.35 -25.61 -25.71
CA GLU A 744 -36.64 -25.10 -26.15
C GLU A 744 -36.84 -25.27 -27.66
N LYS A 745 -35.78 -25.22 -28.46
CA LYS A 745 -35.82 -25.58 -29.89
C LYS A 745 -36.16 -27.04 -30.12
N LYS A 746 -35.60 -27.96 -29.32
CA LYS A 746 -35.96 -29.39 -29.38
C LYS A 746 -37.40 -29.61 -28.95
N GLU A 747 -37.83 -28.93 -27.89
CA GLU A 747 -39.21 -28.95 -27.41
C GLU A 747 -40.19 -28.42 -28.47
N ALA A 748 -39.90 -27.28 -29.11
CA ALA A 748 -40.71 -26.73 -30.18
C ALA A 748 -40.84 -27.70 -31.36
N LYS A 749 -39.73 -28.36 -31.75
CA LYS A 749 -39.74 -29.39 -32.79
C LYS A 749 -40.61 -30.59 -32.41
N GLN A 750 -40.53 -31.03 -31.15
CA GLN A 750 -41.33 -32.13 -30.64
C GLN A 750 -42.82 -31.76 -30.63
N GLN A 751 -43.19 -30.62 -30.04
CA GLN A 751 -44.57 -30.12 -30.02
C GLN A 751 -45.14 -29.95 -31.44
N TYR A 752 -44.35 -29.37 -32.37
CA TYR A 752 -44.72 -29.30 -33.78
C TYR A 752 -45.04 -30.68 -34.36
N THR A 753 -44.17 -31.68 -34.13
CA THR A 753 -44.34 -33.03 -34.67
C THR A 753 -45.56 -33.72 -34.04
N ASP A 754 -45.74 -33.61 -32.73
CA ASP A 754 -46.83 -34.25 -31.99
C ASP A 754 -48.20 -33.68 -32.38
N TYR A 755 -48.30 -32.36 -32.55
CA TYR A 755 -49.54 -31.72 -33.02
C TYR A 755 -49.77 -31.91 -34.51
N LEU A 756 -48.72 -31.96 -35.34
CA LEU A 756 -48.85 -32.36 -36.74
C LEU A 756 -49.46 -33.77 -36.84
N GLN A 757 -48.91 -34.75 -36.10
CA GLN A 757 -49.43 -36.12 -36.09
C GLN A 757 -50.88 -36.16 -35.56
N SER A 758 -51.16 -35.46 -34.46
CA SER A 758 -52.51 -35.40 -33.88
C SER A 758 -53.52 -34.78 -34.84
N TYR A 759 -53.15 -33.70 -35.53
CA TYR A 759 -53.98 -33.05 -36.55
C TYR A 759 -54.20 -33.97 -37.76
N VAL A 760 -53.17 -34.65 -38.21
CA VAL A 760 -53.23 -35.63 -39.32
C VAL A 760 -54.16 -36.78 -38.96
N ILE A 761 -54.01 -37.39 -37.79
CA ILE A 761 -54.86 -38.50 -37.32
C ILE A 761 -56.33 -38.06 -37.20
N TYR A 762 -56.59 -36.91 -36.56
CA TYR A 762 -57.93 -36.35 -36.42
C TYR A 762 -58.59 -36.07 -37.79
N SER A 763 -57.82 -35.50 -38.72
CA SER A 763 -58.29 -35.11 -40.05
C SER A 763 -58.51 -36.32 -40.95
N LEU A 764 -57.64 -37.34 -40.89
CA LEU A 764 -57.76 -38.62 -41.62
C LEU A 764 -58.81 -39.57 -41.01
N GLY A 765 -59.23 -39.33 -39.76
CA GLY A 765 -60.37 -40.04 -39.17
C GLY A 765 -61.70 -39.80 -39.89
N GLN A 766 -61.85 -38.66 -40.59
CA GLN A 766 -63.11 -38.29 -41.24
C GLN A 766 -63.39 -39.02 -42.57
N PRO A 767 -62.43 -39.18 -43.51
CA PRO A 767 -62.69 -39.84 -44.79
C PRO A 767 -63.03 -41.34 -44.69
N LEU A 768 -62.58 -42.01 -43.63
CA LEU A 768 -62.76 -43.46 -43.40
C LEU A 768 -63.50 -43.76 -42.09
N GLU A 769 -64.31 -42.83 -41.59
CA GLU A 769 -64.88 -42.86 -40.24
C GLU A 769 -65.56 -44.19 -39.86
N LYS A 770 -66.40 -44.76 -40.74
CA LYS A 770 -67.08 -46.04 -40.47
C LYS A 770 -66.14 -47.25 -40.53
N LEU A 771 -65.12 -47.18 -41.39
CA LEU A 771 -64.08 -48.21 -41.48
C LEU A 771 -63.22 -48.20 -40.22
N ASN A 772 -62.83 -47.01 -39.74
CA ASN A 772 -62.10 -46.83 -38.50
C ASN A 772 -62.92 -47.35 -37.31
N HIS A 773 -64.21 -46.97 -37.18
CA HIS A 773 -65.09 -47.46 -36.12
C HIS A 773 -65.24 -48.99 -36.11
N PHE A 774 -65.33 -49.61 -37.29
CA PHE A 774 -65.42 -51.07 -37.41
C PHE A 774 -64.13 -51.74 -36.90
N PHE A 775 -62.95 -51.26 -37.32
CA PHE A 775 -61.68 -51.85 -36.91
C PHE A 775 -61.27 -51.51 -35.47
N GLU A 776 -61.59 -50.33 -34.95
CA GLU A 776 -61.46 -50.01 -33.53
C GLU A 776 -62.32 -50.96 -32.68
N GLY A 777 -63.55 -51.27 -33.13
CA GLY A 777 -64.41 -52.25 -32.49
C GLY A 777 -63.85 -53.67 -32.53
N VAL A 778 -63.22 -54.07 -33.64
CA VAL A 778 -62.48 -55.34 -33.78
C VAL A 778 -61.31 -55.38 -32.79
N GLU A 779 -60.49 -54.35 -32.74
CA GLU A 779 -59.33 -54.26 -31.83
C GLU A 779 -59.76 -54.28 -30.36
N ALA A 780 -60.82 -53.56 -30.00
CA ALA A 780 -61.35 -53.57 -28.64
C ALA A 780 -61.80 -54.97 -28.21
N ARG A 781 -62.34 -55.78 -29.14
CA ARG A 781 -62.72 -57.17 -28.87
C ARG A 781 -61.52 -58.09 -28.75
N VAL A 782 -60.50 -57.91 -29.59
CA VAL A 782 -59.22 -58.62 -29.46
C VAL A 782 -58.55 -58.29 -28.12
N ALA A 783 -58.56 -57.01 -27.72
CA ALA A 783 -58.02 -56.56 -26.44
C ALA A 783 -58.81 -57.09 -25.22
N GLN A 784 -60.10 -57.42 -25.38
CA GLN A 784 -60.93 -58.09 -24.37
C GLN A 784 -60.62 -59.60 -24.24
N GLY A 785 -59.60 -60.11 -24.95
CA GLY A 785 -59.13 -61.49 -24.87
C GLY A 785 -59.82 -62.46 -25.83
N VAL A 786 -60.59 -61.95 -26.80
CA VAL A 786 -61.15 -62.78 -27.88
C VAL A 786 -60.01 -63.19 -28.81
N ARG A 787 -59.89 -64.48 -29.13
CA ARG A 787 -58.86 -64.95 -30.07
C ARG A 787 -59.09 -64.31 -31.43
N GLU A 788 -58.02 -63.90 -32.11
CA GLU A 788 -58.10 -63.15 -33.38
C GLU A 788 -58.99 -63.89 -34.42
N GLU A 789 -58.93 -65.23 -34.44
CA GLU A 789 -59.74 -66.07 -35.33
C GLU A 789 -61.24 -66.09 -34.99
N GLU A 790 -61.62 -65.78 -33.74
CA GLU A 790 -62.99 -65.84 -33.24
C GLU A 790 -63.77 -64.55 -33.44
N VAL A 791 -63.08 -63.44 -33.71
CA VAL A 791 -63.69 -62.13 -33.98
C VAL A 791 -64.69 -62.23 -35.13
N SER A 792 -64.36 -63.01 -36.16
CA SER A 792 -65.19 -63.18 -37.36
C SER A 792 -66.54 -63.88 -37.13
N TYR A 793 -66.74 -64.51 -35.96
CA TYR A 793 -68.00 -65.13 -35.55
C TYR A 793 -68.90 -64.20 -34.72
N GLN A 794 -68.41 -63.02 -34.32
CA GLN A 794 -69.24 -62.02 -33.65
C GLN A 794 -70.17 -61.35 -34.66
N LEU A 795 -71.47 -61.29 -34.35
CA LEU A 795 -72.48 -60.77 -35.29
C LEU A 795 -72.16 -59.33 -35.76
N ALA A 796 -71.68 -58.49 -34.85
CA ALA A 796 -71.31 -57.09 -35.11
C ALA A 796 -70.02 -56.92 -35.95
N PHE A 797 -69.16 -57.94 -35.98
CA PHE A 797 -67.87 -57.93 -36.69
C PHE A 797 -67.76 -59.15 -37.61
N SER A 798 -68.89 -59.56 -38.20
CA SER A 798 -68.93 -60.75 -39.05
C SER A 798 -68.27 -60.49 -40.40
N LYS A 799 -67.89 -61.56 -41.11
CA LYS A 799 -67.40 -61.49 -42.50
C LYS A 799 -68.35 -60.74 -43.45
N GLN A 800 -69.66 -60.79 -43.19
CA GLN A 800 -70.67 -60.11 -44.00
C GLN A 800 -70.70 -58.60 -43.69
N GLU A 801 -70.58 -58.21 -42.42
CA GLU A 801 -70.54 -56.80 -42.04
C GLU A 801 -69.23 -56.13 -42.49
N LEU A 802 -68.09 -56.82 -42.41
CA LEU A 802 -66.82 -56.33 -42.97
C LEU A 802 -66.93 -56.05 -44.48
N ARG A 803 -67.52 -56.97 -45.25
CA ARG A 803 -67.74 -56.77 -46.71
C ARG A 803 -68.65 -55.58 -46.99
N LYS A 804 -69.66 -55.35 -46.14
CA LYS A 804 -70.59 -54.23 -46.27
C LYS A 804 -69.89 -52.91 -45.99
N VAL A 805 -69.09 -52.82 -44.93
CA VAL A 805 -68.32 -51.61 -44.59
C VAL A 805 -67.26 -51.29 -45.65
N ILE A 806 -66.54 -52.28 -46.18
CA ILE A 806 -65.57 -52.05 -47.27
C ILE A 806 -66.26 -51.53 -48.55
N LYS A 807 -67.43 -52.09 -48.89
CA LYS A 807 -68.20 -51.69 -50.09
C LYS A 807 -68.78 -50.27 -49.99
N GLU A 808 -68.90 -49.72 -48.79
CA GLU A 808 -69.27 -48.32 -48.57
C GLU A 808 -68.14 -47.34 -48.93
N TYR A 809 -66.91 -47.81 -49.20
CA TYR A 809 -65.76 -46.97 -49.55
C TYR A 809 -65.09 -47.37 -50.87
N PRO A 810 -65.79 -47.25 -52.02
CA PRO A 810 -65.16 -47.47 -53.31
C PRO A 810 -64.08 -46.39 -53.58
N GLY A 811 -63.05 -46.71 -54.37
CA GLY A 811 -61.91 -45.81 -54.62
C GLY A 811 -62.28 -44.38 -55.08
N LYS A 812 -63.42 -44.22 -55.76
CA LYS A 812 -63.97 -42.90 -56.14
C LYS A 812 -64.45 -42.07 -54.95
N GLU A 813 -65.08 -42.70 -53.95
CA GLU A 813 -65.51 -42.02 -52.72
C GLU A 813 -64.33 -41.67 -51.84
N VAL A 814 -63.32 -42.55 -51.76
CA VAL A 814 -62.06 -42.25 -51.06
C VAL A 814 -61.36 -41.06 -51.70
N LYS A 815 -61.22 -41.02 -53.03
CA LYS A 815 -60.65 -39.86 -53.74
C LYS A 815 -61.44 -38.57 -53.48
N LYS A 816 -62.77 -38.63 -53.47
CA LYS A 816 -63.64 -37.48 -53.16
C LYS A 816 -63.52 -37.04 -51.69
N GLY A 817 -63.36 -37.98 -50.76
CA GLY A 817 -63.09 -37.72 -49.35
C GLY A 817 -61.76 -37.01 -49.14
N LEU A 818 -60.70 -37.49 -49.82
CA LEU A 818 -59.37 -36.89 -49.80
C LEU A 818 -59.34 -35.50 -50.44
N ASP A 819 -60.06 -35.28 -51.55
CA ASP A 819 -60.16 -33.97 -52.20
C ASP A 819 -60.87 -32.92 -51.32
N ASN A 820 -61.95 -33.32 -50.63
CA ASN A 820 -62.59 -32.48 -49.63
C ASN A 820 -61.69 -32.23 -48.41
N LEU A 821 -60.87 -33.20 -48.03
CA LEU A 821 -59.90 -33.05 -46.95
C LEU A 821 -58.82 -32.04 -47.34
N TYR A 822 -58.26 -32.14 -48.54
CA TYR A 822 -57.28 -31.20 -49.07
C TYR A 822 -57.81 -29.77 -49.01
N ARG A 823 -59.03 -29.53 -49.53
CA ARG A 823 -59.67 -28.21 -49.47
C ARG A 823 -59.96 -27.71 -48.05
N LYS A 824 -60.21 -28.61 -47.09
CA LYS A 824 -60.36 -28.25 -45.66
C LYS A 824 -59.01 -27.85 -45.04
N VAL A 825 -57.96 -28.62 -45.31
CA VAL A 825 -56.60 -28.38 -44.80
C VAL A 825 -56.04 -27.07 -45.35
N ASP A 826 -56.17 -26.85 -46.65
CA ASP A 826 -55.80 -25.60 -47.33
C ASP A 826 -56.51 -24.38 -46.72
N LYS A 827 -57.82 -24.50 -46.43
CA LYS A 827 -58.57 -23.44 -45.76
C LYS A 827 -58.11 -23.18 -44.31
N HIS A 828 -57.63 -24.21 -43.61
CA HIS A 828 -57.16 -24.09 -42.23
C HIS A 828 -55.73 -23.56 -42.12
N LEU A 829 -54.85 -23.83 -43.09
CA LEU A 829 -53.44 -23.47 -43.05
C LEU A 829 -53.17 -22.08 -43.62
N CYS A 830 -52.29 -21.30 -42.98
CA CYS A 830 -51.83 -20.02 -43.50
C CYS A 830 -50.79 -20.20 -44.62
N GLU A 831 -50.81 -19.28 -45.60
CA GLU A 831 -49.96 -19.35 -46.80
C GLU A 831 -48.48 -19.02 -46.52
N GLU A 832 -48.15 -18.40 -45.38
CA GLU A 832 -46.81 -17.83 -45.10
C GLU A 832 -45.68 -18.86 -44.98
N GLU A 833 -45.94 -20.09 -44.52
CA GLU A 833 -44.88 -21.10 -44.29
C GLU A 833 -44.86 -22.26 -45.29
N ASN A 834 -45.74 -22.27 -46.30
CA ASN A 834 -45.87 -23.37 -47.27
C ASN A 834 -46.01 -24.77 -46.64
N LEU A 835 -46.57 -24.85 -45.42
CA LEU A 835 -46.73 -26.11 -44.68
C LEU A 835 -47.72 -27.08 -45.31
N LEU A 836 -48.55 -26.63 -46.25
CA LEU A 836 -49.56 -27.45 -46.91
C LEU A 836 -48.96 -28.73 -47.53
N GLN A 837 -47.83 -28.62 -48.22
CA GLN A 837 -47.19 -29.80 -48.84
C GLN A 837 -46.64 -30.77 -47.79
N VAL A 838 -46.07 -30.25 -46.70
CA VAL A 838 -45.50 -31.05 -45.61
C VAL A 838 -46.61 -31.80 -44.87
N VAL A 839 -47.71 -31.10 -44.55
CA VAL A 839 -48.90 -31.69 -43.93
C VAL A 839 -49.52 -32.72 -44.86
N TRP A 840 -49.64 -32.43 -46.17
CA TRP A 840 -50.22 -33.34 -47.15
C TRP A 840 -49.40 -34.62 -47.32
N HIS A 841 -48.07 -34.51 -47.33
CA HIS A 841 -47.19 -35.68 -47.35
C HIS A 841 -47.29 -36.49 -46.05
N SER A 842 -47.36 -35.83 -44.89
CA SER A 842 -47.61 -36.53 -43.62
C SER A 842 -48.98 -37.21 -43.59
N MET A 843 -50.00 -36.62 -44.22
CA MET A 843 -51.33 -37.24 -44.37
C MET A 843 -51.28 -38.47 -45.27
N GLN A 844 -50.52 -38.42 -46.36
CA GLN A 844 -50.30 -39.56 -47.25
C GLN A 844 -49.64 -40.72 -46.50
N ASP A 845 -48.56 -40.46 -45.76
CA ASP A 845 -47.84 -41.49 -45.00
C ASP A 845 -48.72 -42.14 -43.93
N GLU A 846 -49.49 -41.34 -43.19
CA GLU A 846 -50.39 -41.86 -42.16
C GLU A 846 -51.59 -42.61 -42.77
N PHE A 847 -52.13 -42.17 -43.91
CA PHE A 847 -53.18 -42.90 -44.61
C PHE A 847 -52.67 -44.26 -45.12
N ILE A 848 -51.43 -44.32 -45.62
CA ILE A 848 -50.78 -45.58 -46.01
C ILE A 848 -50.55 -46.47 -44.78
N ARG A 849 -50.17 -45.88 -43.62
CA ARG A 849 -50.01 -46.63 -42.37
C ARG A 849 -51.34 -47.23 -41.91
N GLN A 850 -52.43 -46.45 -41.89
CA GLN A 850 -53.77 -46.94 -41.56
C GLN A 850 -54.24 -48.04 -42.52
N TYR A 851 -54.01 -47.86 -43.83
CA TYR A 851 -54.32 -48.88 -44.83
C TYR A 851 -53.59 -50.21 -44.54
N LYS A 852 -52.27 -50.15 -44.31
CA LYS A 852 -51.47 -51.34 -43.96
C LYS A 852 -51.93 -51.98 -42.66
N HIS A 853 -52.35 -51.16 -41.70
CA HIS A 853 -52.89 -51.63 -40.42
C HIS A 853 -54.21 -52.38 -40.60
N PHE A 854 -55.15 -51.84 -41.39
CA PHE A 854 -56.41 -52.52 -41.72
C PHE A 854 -56.17 -53.82 -42.49
N GLU A 855 -55.29 -53.83 -43.50
CA GLU A 855 -54.91 -55.09 -44.17
C GLU A 855 -54.31 -56.11 -43.21
N GLY A 856 -53.47 -55.67 -42.27
CA GLY A 856 -52.92 -56.50 -41.20
C GLY A 856 -54.00 -57.11 -40.30
N LEU A 857 -54.98 -56.31 -39.88
CA LEU A 857 -56.12 -56.77 -39.07
C LEU A 857 -57.05 -57.71 -39.85
N ILE A 858 -57.29 -57.45 -41.14
CA ILE A 858 -58.08 -58.34 -42.01
C ILE A 858 -57.38 -59.70 -42.14
N ALA A 859 -56.05 -59.69 -42.36
CA ALA A 859 -55.27 -60.92 -42.50
C ALA A 859 -55.27 -61.78 -41.22
N ARG A 860 -55.24 -61.15 -40.04
CA ARG A 860 -55.24 -61.84 -38.74
C ARG A 860 -56.63 -62.28 -38.27
N CYS A 861 -57.63 -61.40 -38.37
CA CYS A 861 -58.95 -61.64 -37.80
C CYS A 861 -59.92 -62.36 -38.75
N TYR A 862 -59.63 -62.37 -40.06
CA TYR A 862 -60.48 -62.99 -41.09
C TYR A 862 -59.70 -63.90 -42.06
N PRO A 863 -58.92 -64.86 -41.54
CA PRO A 863 -58.12 -65.74 -42.38
C PRO A 863 -59.01 -66.56 -43.34
N GLY A 864 -58.54 -66.73 -44.59
CA GLY A 864 -59.24 -67.50 -45.63
C GLY A 864 -60.55 -66.88 -46.15
N SER A 865 -60.87 -65.63 -45.78
CA SER A 865 -62.11 -64.95 -46.21
C SER A 865 -62.06 -64.37 -47.64
N GLY A 866 -60.85 -64.21 -48.20
CA GLY A 866 -60.63 -63.60 -49.52
C GLY A 866 -61.05 -62.13 -49.60
N ILE A 867 -61.29 -61.48 -48.45
CA ILE A 867 -61.70 -60.08 -48.36
C ILE A 867 -60.41 -59.24 -48.39
N THR A 868 -60.31 -58.37 -49.38
CA THR A 868 -59.23 -57.39 -49.53
C THR A 868 -59.87 -56.01 -49.74
N MET A 869 -59.11 -54.95 -49.49
CA MET A 869 -59.57 -53.58 -49.75
C MET A 869 -59.74 -53.38 -51.26
N GLU A 870 -60.72 -52.56 -51.68
CA GLU A 870 -61.05 -52.36 -53.11
C GLU A 870 -60.01 -51.52 -53.89
N PHE A 871 -59.00 -50.96 -53.22
CA PHE A 871 -57.97 -50.09 -53.80
C PHE A 871 -56.59 -50.46 -53.25
N THR A 872 -55.54 -50.27 -54.05
CA THR A 872 -54.16 -50.61 -53.69
C THR A 872 -53.38 -49.41 -53.18
N ILE A 873 -52.21 -49.65 -52.57
CA ILE A 873 -51.28 -48.57 -52.18
C ILE A 873 -50.90 -47.68 -53.37
N GLN A 874 -50.74 -48.24 -54.58
CA GLN A 874 -50.42 -47.44 -55.78
C GLN A 874 -51.57 -46.50 -56.13
N ASP A 875 -52.82 -46.96 -56.03
CA ASP A 875 -53.99 -46.12 -56.27
C ASP A 875 -54.06 -44.96 -55.27
N ILE A 876 -53.69 -45.19 -54.00
CA ILE A 876 -53.60 -44.14 -52.97
C ILE A 876 -52.56 -43.08 -53.36
N LEU A 877 -51.35 -43.52 -53.77
CA LEU A 877 -50.29 -42.61 -54.20
C LEU A 877 -50.74 -41.76 -55.41
N ASP A 878 -51.44 -42.38 -56.35
CA ASP A 878 -51.98 -41.71 -57.53
C ASP A 878 -53.11 -40.73 -57.16
N TYR A 879 -53.94 -41.05 -56.16
CA TYR A 879 -54.96 -40.14 -55.64
C TYR A 879 -54.35 -38.89 -54.99
N PHE A 880 -53.39 -39.07 -54.06
CA PHE A 880 -52.71 -37.96 -53.38
C PHE A 880 -51.93 -37.08 -54.38
N SER A 881 -51.27 -37.68 -55.36
CA SER A 881 -50.53 -36.97 -56.41
C SER A 881 -51.46 -36.23 -57.37
N SER A 882 -52.57 -36.86 -57.78
CA SER A 882 -53.58 -36.24 -58.65
C SER A 882 -54.26 -35.05 -57.99
N ILE A 883 -54.52 -35.12 -56.67
CA ILE A 883 -55.14 -34.01 -55.92
C ILE A 883 -54.15 -32.85 -55.79
N ALA A 884 -52.90 -33.13 -55.42
CA ALA A 884 -51.85 -32.12 -55.31
C ALA A 884 -51.45 -31.46 -56.63
N GLN A 885 -51.68 -32.10 -57.79
CA GLN A 885 -51.46 -31.51 -59.12
C GLN A 885 -52.68 -30.73 -59.63
N SER A 886 -53.87 -30.99 -59.09
CA SER A 886 -55.13 -30.36 -59.51
C SER A 886 -55.44 -29.04 -58.82
N HIS A 887 -54.74 -28.77 -57.73
CA HIS A 887 -54.76 -27.55 -56.93
C HIS A 887 -53.38 -26.90 -57.00
#